data_AF-A0A430R275-F1
#
_entry.id   AF-A0A430R275-F1
#
_cell.length_a   1.000
_cell.length_b   1.000
_cell.length_c   1.000
_cell.angle_alpha   90.00
_cell.angle_beta   90.00
_cell.angle_gamma   90.00
#
_symmetry.space_group_name_H-M   'P 1'
#
loop_
_entity.id
_entity.type
_entity.pdbx_description
1 polymer ?
#
loop_
_entity_poly.entity_id
_entity_poly.type
_entity_poly.pdbx_seq_one_letter_code
_entity_poly.pdbx_strand_id
1 'polypeptide(L)'
;MLLAGLLTVLSMGFGLAQFSDVPAGHWAKEAVEALAAKGLVIGFPDGTFRGNENLTRYQAALIIYRLLQQIEKELKAQGTSPTMEAMAPEDLEALKNAVQELAAELAALGVRVSALEDSAATKEDIARLEAMIQELKAQPAPEPGMDQAALKDLAERVEAASIAADTALAQAQQLAEQLDALAQDVEGVKGDVAALSTQVESNAQAIQALNELAVLLNQDVLSLQDRVTALEKSLADLQGVNFEQFATKEDVAAVQEFAAALRSDLVGLSEKVSKLEGTVGDLSGKVSKLERNAFTISGSLNLRYQASDGNLSGYDLDRVIAGTIVSSGDQDNDKEVVDHSDGVLDTNGDNFVDSFGPVSGNTTATLTLKLQTGKLDATSSGGANTYPGLVQFSITGSWTNPSGGSPVPPLLPILVVDTVSTTLDVAKGQTLSFRFGRSVNTKFTEYVMDNENNSLGHGFVATLKGLPLGATLTAAYGEANLTPNNNFDYFKALRLSLAPLQGFSIGLSYAQHDVAFAEVAGVDGSLALGPVKLSGEYFRFGTNVMLTGSFSEGGYVRAELGPVKANYRGLAPGAANPAGLSLDADNPYRAAQRGFTVEAGLPVMGLNLGLLYNVQMDTTFGTPSASAFRATLGLGLPAGFNLSARATLASATVGEWFPATYNFAGVPGPAGATDYATAISATLKHDGAAQNAFVKGLNLTLAYTNRTLLGGPNDGLAAYGDFGGLALGPLSVDKVIFRYNDSNLQNAAVGQTLKGGIRGGLSLAGLPLAPSLTGEVAYRETQATGTELKYGFGLKFGQFLFDKSVFEVKAAAYSATGLQITPAGTDTDKAFDAGADHLYSTTAGAGGVLSGVYATWTYWDLSFTYGLFSDQPLGTTLSGIFGTPTGTYGRVFRINYTVNF
;
A
#
# COMPACT_ATOMS: atom_id res chain seq x y z
N MET A 1 -7.53 7.25 -24.13
CA MET A 1 -7.27 6.65 -25.45
C MET A 1 -5.87 6.03 -25.61
N LEU A 2 -5.00 6.03 -24.59
CA LEU A 2 -3.67 5.37 -24.67
C LEU A 2 -3.67 3.84 -24.44
N LEU A 3 -4.79 3.27 -23.98
CA LEU A 3 -4.87 1.84 -23.63
C LEU A 3 -5.33 0.94 -24.79
N ALA A 4 -5.98 1.51 -25.82
CA ALA A 4 -6.39 0.78 -27.02
C ALA A 4 -5.23 0.59 -28.02
N GLY A 5 -4.23 1.49 -28.03
CA GLY A 5 -3.07 1.41 -28.91
C GLY A 5 -2.00 0.40 -28.46
N LEU A 6 -1.98 0.03 -27.17
CA LEU A 6 -1.02 -0.94 -26.65
C LEU A 6 -1.46 -2.40 -26.90
N LEU A 7 -2.77 -2.63 -27.07
CA LEU A 7 -3.34 -3.98 -27.26
C LEU A 7 -3.24 -4.48 -28.71
N THR A 8 -3.16 -3.57 -29.69
CA THR A 8 -2.97 -3.91 -31.12
C THR A 8 -1.52 -4.19 -31.50
N VAL A 9 -0.55 -3.66 -30.77
CA VAL A 9 0.89 -3.89 -31.04
C VAL A 9 1.36 -5.28 -30.57
N LEU A 10 0.65 -5.89 -29.62
CA LEU A 10 0.99 -7.20 -29.05
C LEU A 10 0.38 -8.40 -29.80
N SER A 11 -0.47 -8.19 -30.80
CA SER A 11 -1.09 -9.28 -31.60
C SER A 11 -0.41 -9.55 -32.95
N MET A 12 0.65 -8.82 -33.32
CA MET A 12 1.41 -9.08 -34.55
C MET A 12 2.66 -9.90 -34.23
N GLY A 13 2.45 -11.20 -34.03
CA GLY A 13 3.53 -12.19 -34.05
C GLY A 13 4.20 -12.23 -35.43
N PHE A 14 5.52 -12.28 -35.41
CA PHE A 14 6.43 -12.36 -36.57
C PHE A 14 5.99 -13.40 -37.62
N GLY A 15 5.50 -12.92 -38.76
CA GLY A 15 5.45 -13.65 -40.02
C GLY A 15 5.98 -12.73 -41.12
N LEU A 16 6.96 -13.19 -41.89
CA LEU A 16 7.49 -12.47 -43.05
C LEU A 16 6.33 -12.11 -44.00
N ALA A 17 6.03 -10.82 -44.14
CA ALA A 17 4.91 -10.34 -44.94
C ALA A 17 5.17 -10.62 -46.42
N GLN A 18 4.46 -11.60 -46.97
CA GLN A 18 4.45 -11.88 -48.40
C GLN A 18 3.33 -11.03 -49.04
N PHE A 19 3.70 -10.03 -49.84
CA PHE A 19 2.72 -9.21 -50.56
C PHE A 19 1.95 -10.06 -51.58
N SER A 20 0.62 -9.95 -51.60
CA SER A 20 -0.24 -10.83 -52.40
C SER A 20 -0.06 -10.66 -53.92
N ASP A 21 0.47 -9.52 -54.34
CA ASP A 21 0.70 -9.11 -55.73
C ASP A 21 2.18 -9.20 -56.15
N VAL A 22 3.06 -9.81 -55.34
CA VAL A 22 4.46 -10.10 -55.68
C VAL A 22 4.67 -11.63 -55.65
N PRO A 23 4.42 -12.33 -56.78
CA PRO A 23 4.49 -13.79 -56.83
C PRO A 23 5.89 -14.36 -56.58
N ALA A 24 5.95 -15.63 -56.15
CA ALA A 24 7.22 -16.36 -56.03
C ALA A 24 7.93 -16.46 -57.39
N GLY A 25 9.17 -15.94 -57.46
CA GLY A 25 9.96 -15.88 -58.69
C GLY A 25 9.92 -14.54 -59.43
N HIS A 26 9.18 -13.53 -58.94
CA HIS A 26 9.22 -12.18 -59.51
C HIS A 26 10.59 -11.52 -59.27
N TRP A 27 11.17 -10.86 -60.29
CA TRP A 27 12.53 -10.30 -60.22
C TRP A 27 12.72 -9.29 -59.07
N ALA A 28 11.68 -8.54 -58.73
CA ALA A 28 11.72 -7.54 -57.66
C ALA A 28 11.47 -8.14 -56.27
N LYS A 29 11.10 -9.42 -56.16
CA LYS A 29 10.66 -10.03 -54.90
C LYS A 29 11.69 -9.90 -53.80
N GLU A 30 12.93 -10.30 -54.08
CA GLU A 30 14.02 -10.28 -53.09
C GLU A 30 14.31 -8.84 -52.60
N ALA A 31 14.28 -7.86 -53.51
CA ALA A 31 14.49 -6.45 -53.16
C ALA A 31 13.32 -5.89 -52.32
N VAL A 32 12.08 -6.21 -52.69
CA VAL A 32 10.87 -5.76 -52.00
C VAL A 32 10.78 -6.39 -50.60
N GLU A 33 11.05 -7.69 -50.48
CA GLU A 33 11.11 -8.37 -49.18
C GLU A 33 12.24 -7.83 -48.30
N ALA A 34 13.40 -7.48 -48.87
CA ALA A 34 14.49 -6.85 -48.13
C ALA A 34 14.11 -5.46 -47.61
N LEU A 35 13.45 -4.64 -48.42
CA LEU A 35 12.97 -3.31 -48.02
C LEU A 35 11.85 -3.40 -46.97
N ALA A 36 10.97 -4.40 -47.10
CA ALA A 36 9.90 -4.64 -46.15
C ALA A 36 10.40 -5.21 -44.81
N ALA A 37 11.39 -6.12 -44.84
CA ALA A 37 12.06 -6.62 -43.65
C ALA A 37 12.78 -5.51 -42.87
N LYS A 38 13.29 -4.49 -43.58
CA LYS A 38 13.85 -3.27 -42.98
C LYS A 38 12.78 -2.27 -42.51
N GLY A 39 11.49 -2.52 -42.77
CA GLY A 39 10.39 -1.62 -42.42
C GLY A 39 10.32 -0.35 -43.27
N LEU A 40 11.13 -0.25 -44.34
CA LEU A 40 11.16 0.91 -45.23
C LEU A 40 9.89 0.97 -46.10
N VAL A 41 9.41 -0.20 -46.53
CA VAL A 41 8.15 -0.35 -47.29
C VAL A 41 7.21 -1.30 -46.56
N ILE A 42 5.96 -0.88 -46.32
CA ILE A 42 4.98 -1.66 -45.54
C ILE A 42 3.81 -2.19 -46.37
N GLY A 43 3.78 -1.87 -47.68
CA GLY A 43 2.64 -2.16 -48.56
C GLY A 43 1.39 -1.37 -48.20
N PHE A 44 0.28 -1.76 -48.82
CA PHE A 44 -1.04 -1.17 -48.63
C PHE A 44 -1.87 -1.98 -47.60
N PRO A 45 -2.91 -1.39 -46.98
CA PRO A 45 -3.74 -2.07 -45.98
C PRO A 45 -4.44 -3.34 -46.48
N ASP A 46 -4.59 -3.47 -47.81
CA ASP A 46 -5.14 -4.66 -48.48
C ASP A 46 -4.11 -5.79 -48.67
N GLY A 47 -2.87 -5.61 -48.22
CA GLY A 47 -1.79 -6.59 -48.31
C GLY A 47 -1.00 -6.56 -49.63
N THR A 48 -1.19 -5.54 -50.47
CA THR A 48 -0.49 -5.39 -51.77
C THR A 48 0.73 -4.48 -51.71
N PHE A 49 1.68 -4.62 -52.65
CA PHE A 49 2.85 -3.75 -52.86
C PHE A 49 2.61 -2.70 -53.95
N ARG A 50 1.82 -3.03 -54.97
CA ARG A 50 1.45 -2.24 -56.15
C ARG A 50 2.65 -1.72 -56.95
N GLY A 51 3.62 -2.58 -57.21
CA GLY A 51 4.90 -2.20 -57.85
C GLY A 51 4.82 -1.62 -59.28
N ASN A 52 3.64 -1.68 -59.93
CA ASN A 52 3.41 -1.08 -61.25
C ASN A 52 2.76 0.31 -61.18
N GLU A 53 2.41 0.80 -59.99
CA GLU A 53 1.90 2.16 -59.81
C GLU A 53 3.05 3.16 -59.65
N ASN A 54 2.84 4.38 -60.15
CA ASN A 54 3.81 5.45 -59.95
C ASN A 54 3.90 5.80 -58.46
N LEU A 55 5.12 5.83 -57.92
CA LEU A 55 5.36 6.24 -56.55
C LEU A 55 4.93 7.69 -56.37
N THR A 56 3.99 7.93 -55.45
CA THR A 56 3.60 9.30 -55.10
C THR A 56 4.72 9.99 -54.33
N ARG A 57 4.82 11.32 -54.45
CA ARG A 57 5.80 12.12 -53.71
C ARG A 57 5.72 11.89 -52.19
N TYR A 58 4.51 11.69 -51.67
CA TYR A 58 4.27 11.33 -50.27
C TYR A 58 4.89 9.98 -49.90
N GLN A 59 4.67 8.94 -50.71
CA GLN A 59 5.24 7.62 -50.47
C GLN A 59 6.78 7.65 -50.57
N ALA A 60 7.34 8.44 -51.49
CA ALA A 60 8.79 8.62 -51.59
C ALA A 60 9.38 9.29 -50.34
N ALA A 61 8.75 10.36 -49.84
CA ALA A 61 9.18 11.06 -48.63
C ALA A 61 9.13 10.14 -47.39
N LEU A 62 8.09 9.32 -47.27
CA LEU A 62 7.94 8.38 -46.16
C LEU A 62 9.03 7.29 -46.15
N ILE A 63 9.42 6.79 -47.33
CA ILE A 63 10.51 5.82 -47.47
C ILE A 63 11.84 6.46 -47.05
N ILE A 64 12.13 7.68 -47.50
CA ILE A 64 13.36 8.41 -47.15
C ILE A 64 13.40 8.71 -45.65
N TYR A 65 12.28 9.14 -45.06
CA TYR A 65 12.18 9.40 -43.63
C TYR A 65 12.50 8.14 -42.78
N ARG A 66 11.93 7.00 -43.14
CA ARG A 66 12.19 5.72 -42.45
C ARG A 66 13.63 5.25 -42.63
N LEU A 67 14.21 5.51 -43.80
CA LEU A 67 15.62 5.21 -44.07
C LEU A 67 16.53 6.04 -43.16
N LEU A 68 16.26 7.34 -43.00
CA LEU A 68 17.02 8.21 -42.11
C LEU A 68 16.94 7.78 -40.64
N GLN A 69 15.74 7.42 -40.16
CA GLN A 69 15.54 6.86 -38.82
C GLN A 69 16.34 5.57 -38.60
N GLN A 70 16.42 4.71 -39.62
CA GLN A 70 17.15 3.45 -39.52
C GLN A 70 18.66 3.66 -39.53
N ILE A 71 19.17 4.58 -40.37
CA ILE A 71 20.58 4.99 -40.38
C ILE A 71 20.97 5.56 -39.01
N GLU A 72 20.14 6.42 -38.42
CA GLU A 72 20.36 6.97 -37.08
C GLU A 72 20.43 5.87 -36.00
N LYS A 73 19.55 4.88 -36.09
CA LYS A 73 19.50 3.75 -35.15
C LYS A 73 20.69 2.81 -35.27
N GLU A 74 21.16 2.53 -36.49
CA GLU A 74 22.35 1.70 -36.74
C GLU A 74 23.65 2.41 -36.31
N LEU A 75 23.75 3.72 -36.53
CA LEU A 75 24.88 4.53 -36.05
C LEU A 75 24.96 4.56 -34.51
N LYS A 76 23.81 4.72 -33.83
CA LYS A 76 23.74 4.64 -32.35
C LYS A 76 24.14 3.27 -31.80
N ALA A 77 23.86 2.18 -32.52
CA ALA A 77 24.17 0.82 -32.08
C ALA A 77 25.68 0.47 -32.15
N GLN A 78 26.46 1.18 -32.97
CA GLN A 78 27.92 0.96 -33.11
C GLN A 78 28.76 1.78 -32.12
N GLY A 79 28.12 2.53 -31.20
CA GLY A 79 28.83 3.28 -30.16
C GLY A 79 29.54 4.54 -30.67
N THR A 80 29.42 4.86 -31.95
CA THR A 80 29.79 6.14 -32.55
C THR A 80 28.65 7.14 -32.36
N SER A 81 28.93 8.28 -31.73
CA SER A 81 28.03 9.43 -31.81
C SER A 81 27.85 9.81 -33.28
N PRO A 82 26.68 10.32 -33.74
CA PRO A 82 26.46 10.67 -35.13
C PRO A 82 27.28 11.91 -35.50
N THR A 83 28.59 11.76 -35.65
CA THR A 83 29.47 12.72 -36.29
C THR A 83 29.56 12.34 -37.75
N MET A 84 29.46 13.35 -38.63
CA MET A 84 29.37 13.22 -40.10
C MET A 84 30.60 12.56 -40.76
N GLU A 85 31.57 12.07 -40.00
CA GLU A 85 32.78 11.44 -40.53
C GLU A 85 32.51 10.11 -41.26
N ALA A 86 31.33 9.51 -41.08
CA ALA A 86 30.95 8.26 -41.74
C ALA A 86 30.16 8.42 -43.06
N MET A 87 29.74 9.63 -43.44
CA MET A 87 29.04 9.88 -44.71
C MET A 87 29.95 10.67 -45.65
N ALA A 88 30.09 10.21 -46.90
CA ALA A 88 30.87 10.95 -47.89
C ALA A 88 30.25 12.35 -48.06
N PRO A 89 31.05 13.43 -48.20
CA PRO A 89 30.54 14.79 -48.38
C PRO A 89 29.54 14.91 -49.54
N GLU A 90 29.74 14.08 -50.57
CA GLU A 90 28.88 13.90 -51.74
C GLU A 90 27.45 13.44 -51.37
N ASP A 91 27.32 12.51 -50.42
CA ASP A 91 26.04 11.97 -49.98
C ASP A 91 25.25 12.99 -49.13
N LEU A 92 25.96 13.77 -48.31
CA LEU A 92 25.36 14.83 -47.50
C LEU A 92 24.86 16.00 -48.37
N GLU A 93 25.61 16.34 -49.43
CA GLU A 93 25.21 17.37 -50.38
C GLU A 93 24.02 16.92 -51.24
N ALA A 94 24.01 15.65 -51.67
CA ALA A 94 22.86 15.06 -52.34
C ALA A 94 21.60 15.06 -51.45
N LEU A 95 21.75 14.73 -50.16
CA LEU A 95 20.66 14.74 -49.19
C LEU A 95 20.13 16.16 -48.93
N LYS A 96 21.04 17.15 -48.80
CA LYS A 96 20.67 18.57 -48.64
C LYS A 96 19.92 19.10 -49.86
N ASN A 97 20.39 18.76 -51.07
CA ASN A 97 19.73 19.17 -52.31
C ASN A 97 18.34 18.54 -52.44
N ALA A 98 18.20 17.25 -52.13
CA ALA A 98 16.91 16.56 -52.16
C ALA A 98 15.90 17.14 -51.15
N VAL A 99 16.36 17.48 -49.93
CA VAL A 99 15.51 18.09 -48.89
C VAL A 99 15.14 19.54 -49.25
N GLN A 100 16.06 20.33 -49.83
CA GLN A 100 15.78 21.69 -50.28
C GLN A 100 14.81 21.72 -51.47
N GLU A 101 14.94 20.78 -52.40
CA GLU A 101 14.02 20.63 -53.52
C GLU A 101 12.62 20.23 -53.03
N LEU A 102 12.53 19.27 -52.10
CA LEU A 102 11.25 18.86 -51.51
C LEU A 102 10.60 20.00 -50.71
N ALA A 103 11.37 20.80 -49.97
CA ALA A 103 10.88 21.95 -49.20
C ALA A 103 10.37 23.07 -50.12
N ALA A 104 11.06 23.34 -51.22
CA ALA A 104 10.62 24.31 -52.23
C ALA A 104 9.33 23.84 -52.92
N GLU A 105 9.18 22.54 -53.16
CA GLU A 105 7.95 21.98 -53.72
C GLU A 105 6.78 21.97 -52.73
N LEU A 106 7.02 21.73 -51.44
CA LEU A 106 5.99 21.80 -50.40
C LEU A 106 5.46 23.24 -50.25
N ALA A 107 6.35 24.23 -50.25
CA ALA A 107 5.97 25.64 -50.24
C ALA A 107 5.17 26.04 -51.48
N ALA A 108 5.56 25.55 -52.67
CA ALA A 108 4.82 25.75 -53.90
C ALA A 108 3.45 25.03 -53.92
N LEU A 109 3.32 23.88 -53.24
CA LEU A 109 2.05 23.17 -53.06
C LEU A 109 1.12 23.94 -52.12
N GLY A 110 1.62 24.49 -51.02
CA GLY A 110 0.85 25.35 -50.10
C GLY A 110 0.26 26.57 -50.79
N VAL A 111 1.01 27.19 -51.72
CA VAL A 111 0.51 28.30 -52.56
C VAL A 111 -0.54 27.84 -53.58
N ARG A 112 -0.44 26.62 -54.10
CA ARG A 112 -1.45 26.05 -55.03
C ARG A 112 -2.72 25.57 -54.34
N VAL A 113 -2.62 25.08 -53.10
CA VAL A 113 -3.77 24.68 -52.27
C VAL A 113 -4.53 25.92 -51.78
N SER A 114 -3.82 26.97 -51.33
CA SER A 114 -4.45 28.27 -51.00
C SER A 114 -5.14 28.91 -52.21
N ALA A 115 -4.55 28.82 -53.41
CA ALA A 115 -5.22 29.27 -54.63
C ALA A 115 -6.41 28.37 -55.06
N LEU A 116 -6.40 27.08 -54.70
CA LEU A 116 -7.51 26.15 -54.89
C LEU A 116 -8.65 26.41 -53.89
N GLU A 117 -8.32 26.75 -52.64
CA GLU A 117 -9.26 27.19 -51.60
C GLU A 117 -9.93 28.52 -51.97
N ASP A 118 -9.17 29.49 -52.49
CA ASP A 118 -9.70 30.77 -52.98
C ASP A 118 -10.47 30.63 -54.31
N SER A 119 -10.22 29.59 -55.09
CA SER A 119 -10.95 29.28 -56.33
C SER A 119 -12.14 28.31 -56.14
N ALA A 120 -12.35 27.79 -54.93
CA ALA A 120 -13.52 26.98 -54.56
C ALA A 120 -14.78 27.86 -54.40
N ALA A 121 -15.08 28.66 -55.43
CA ALA A 121 -16.42 29.13 -55.73
C ALA A 121 -17.28 27.91 -56.10
N THR A 122 -17.83 27.22 -55.10
CA THR A 122 -18.88 26.21 -55.33
C THR A 122 -19.88 26.08 -54.19
N LYS A 123 -19.59 26.45 -52.93
CA LYS A 123 -20.60 26.33 -51.84
C LYS A 123 -21.74 27.34 -51.97
N GLU A 124 -21.47 28.58 -52.36
CA GLU A 124 -22.52 29.58 -52.64
C GLU A 124 -23.23 29.33 -53.98
N ASP A 125 -22.54 28.80 -54.98
CA ASP A 125 -23.13 28.48 -56.27
C ASP A 125 -24.02 27.23 -56.22
N ILE A 126 -23.67 26.22 -55.42
CA ILE A 126 -24.51 25.05 -55.14
C ILE A 126 -25.73 25.46 -54.30
N ALA A 127 -25.57 26.31 -53.28
CA ALA A 127 -26.70 26.84 -52.52
C ALA A 127 -27.66 27.67 -53.39
N ARG A 128 -27.12 28.44 -54.37
CA ARG A 128 -27.93 29.14 -55.38
C ARG A 128 -28.66 28.16 -56.31
N LEU A 129 -28.00 27.11 -56.79
CA LEU A 129 -28.62 26.09 -57.64
C LEU A 129 -29.71 25.29 -56.90
N GLU A 130 -29.50 24.94 -55.63
CA GLU A 130 -30.50 24.30 -54.77
C GLU A 130 -31.70 25.22 -54.52
N ALA A 131 -31.46 26.51 -54.28
CA ALA A 131 -32.51 27.52 -54.15
C ALA A 131 -33.32 27.68 -55.45
N MET A 132 -32.65 27.74 -56.61
CA MET A 132 -33.31 27.80 -57.93
C MET A 132 -34.13 26.54 -58.23
N ILE A 133 -33.66 25.36 -57.81
CA ILE A 133 -34.39 24.10 -57.94
C ILE A 133 -35.62 24.06 -57.02
N GLN A 134 -35.54 24.58 -55.79
CA GLN A 134 -36.69 24.73 -54.90
C GLN A 134 -37.73 25.72 -55.46
N GLU A 135 -37.27 26.81 -56.07
CA GLU A 135 -38.14 27.81 -56.70
C GLU A 135 -38.86 27.23 -57.94
N LEU A 136 -38.16 26.42 -58.75
CA LEU A 136 -38.74 25.69 -59.87
C LEU A 136 -39.77 24.62 -59.43
N LYS A 137 -39.56 23.96 -58.28
CA LYS A 137 -40.55 23.02 -57.70
C LYS A 137 -41.82 23.71 -57.19
N ALA A 138 -41.76 25.01 -56.90
CA ALA A 138 -42.89 25.78 -56.36
C ALA A 138 -43.79 26.42 -57.43
N GLN A 139 -43.42 26.34 -58.72
CA GLN A 139 -44.25 26.89 -59.81
C GLN A 139 -45.39 25.95 -60.22
N PRO A 140 -46.64 26.46 -60.42
CA PRO A 140 -47.74 25.67 -60.94
C PRO A 140 -47.53 25.38 -62.44
N ALA A 141 -47.67 24.10 -62.82
CA ALA A 141 -47.38 23.56 -64.14
C ALA A 141 -48.05 24.26 -65.34
N PRO A 142 -47.43 24.15 -66.52
CA PRO A 142 -48.18 24.01 -67.77
C PRO A 142 -47.75 22.79 -68.61
N GLU A 143 -48.76 22.00 -68.96
CA GLU A 143 -48.89 21.04 -70.08
C GLU A 143 -48.06 19.73 -70.14
N PRO A 144 -48.64 18.67 -70.74
CA PRO A 144 -48.40 17.30 -70.32
C PRO A 144 -47.46 16.53 -71.26
N GLY A 145 -46.35 16.04 -70.71
CA GLY A 145 -45.55 14.98 -71.31
C GLY A 145 -44.04 15.20 -71.17
N MET A 146 -43.44 14.44 -70.25
CA MET A 146 -42.08 14.61 -69.67
C MET A 146 -42.06 15.64 -68.55
N ASP A 147 -41.63 15.25 -67.35
CA ASP A 147 -40.79 16.09 -66.44
C ASP A 147 -40.62 15.52 -65.03
N GLN A 148 -41.52 14.66 -64.51
CA GLN A 148 -41.42 14.24 -63.10
C GLN A 148 -40.30 13.21 -62.82
N ALA A 149 -40.00 12.32 -63.77
CA ALA A 149 -38.89 11.36 -63.65
C ALA A 149 -37.52 12.01 -63.93
N ALA A 150 -37.45 12.95 -64.86
CA ALA A 150 -36.24 13.73 -65.15
C ALA A 150 -35.88 14.68 -63.99
N LEU A 151 -36.88 15.30 -63.36
CA LEU A 151 -36.70 16.11 -62.15
C LEU A 151 -36.22 15.29 -60.94
N LYS A 152 -36.67 14.02 -60.82
CA LYS A 152 -36.21 13.11 -59.77
C LYS A 152 -34.78 12.62 -60.03
N ASP A 153 -34.45 12.23 -61.27
CA ASP A 153 -33.09 11.85 -61.67
C ASP A 153 -32.10 13.03 -61.51
N LEU A 154 -32.53 14.25 -61.87
CA LEU A 154 -31.72 15.44 -61.66
C LEU A 154 -31.52 15.74 -60.16
N ALA A 155 -32.55 15.57 -59.33
CA ALA A 155 -32.43 15.75 -57.88
C ALA A 155 -31.51 14.71 -57.23
N GLU A 156 -31.63 13.43 -57.60
CA GLU A 156 -30.74 12.36 -57.10
C GLU A 156 -29.29 12.56 -57.58
N ARG A 157 -29.07 13.05 -58.80
CA ARG A 157 -27.73 13.38 -59.30
C ARG A 157 -27.12 14.59 -58.60
N VAL A 158 -27.92 15.60 -58.26
CA VAL A 158 -27.46 16.78 -57.49
C VAL A 158 -27.13 16.38 -56.05
N GLU A 159 -27.93 15.51 -55.42
CA GLU A 159 -27.65 14.99 -54.07
C GLU A 159 -26.40 14.09 -54.05
N ALA A 160 -26.24 13.22 -55.04
CA ALA A 160 -25.03 12.42 -55.20
C ALA A 160 -23.78 13.28 -55.46
N ALA A 161 -23.91 14.36 -56.25
CA ALA A 161 -22.83 15.31 -56.49
C ALA A 161 -22.48 16.14 -55.23
N SER A 162 -23.47 16.49 -54.42
CA SER A 162 -23.31 17.17 -53.13
C SER A 162 -22.55 16.30 -52.12
N ILE A 163 -22.96 15.04 -51.95
CA ILE A 163 -22.28 14.08 -51.06
C ILE A 163 -20.84 13.80 -51.53
N ALA A 164 -20.63 13.69 -52.85
CA ALA A 164 -19.28 13.54 -53.41
C ALA A 164 -18.40 14.79 -53.17
N ALA A 165 -18.98 15.99 -53.25
CA ALA A 165 -18.27 17.23 -52.96
C ALA A 165 -17.92 17.38 -51.48
N ASP A 166 -18.82 17.03 -50.56
CA ASP A 166 -18.55 17.03 -49.11
C ASP A 166 -17.49 15.99 -48.72
N THR A 167 -17.52 14.81 -49.36
CA THR A 167 -16.50 13.77 -49.15
C THR A 167 -15.14 14.23 -49.68
N ALA A 168 -15.09 14.88 -50.84
CA ALA A 168 -13.86 15.44 -51.40
C ALA A 168 -13.31 16.59 -50.54
N LEU A 169 -14.17 17.42 -49.96
CA LEU A 169 -13.78 18.49 -49.05
C LEU A 169 -13.21 17.94 -47.73
N ALA A 170 -13.83 16.91 -47.16
CA ALA A 170 -13.33 16.25 -45.96
C ALA A 170 -11.96 15.58 -46.21
N GLN A 171 -11.77 14.95 -47.38
CA GLN A 171 -10.48 14.39 -47.78
C GLN A 171 -9.42 15.48 -48.00
N ALA A 172 -9.79 16.63 -48.58
CA ALA A 172 -8.89 17.77 -48.76
C ALA A 172 -8.47 18.38 -47.41
N GLN A 173 -9.39 18.50 -46.45
CA GLN A 173 -9.11 18.98 -45.09
C GLN A 173 -8.18 18.03 -44.33
N GLN A 174 -8.42 16.72 -44.42
CA GLN A 174 -7.54 15.72 -43.80
C GLN A 174 -6.14 15.76 -44.42
N LEU A 175 -6.04 15.97 -45.73
CA LEU A 175 -4.75 16.08 -46.42
C LEU A 175 -4.02 17.37 -46.04
N ALA A 176 -4.74 18.48 -45.85
CA ALA A 176 -4.18 19.74 -45.39
C ALA A 176 -3.63 19.65 -43.96
N GLU A 177 -4.34 18.98 -43.05
CA GLU A 177 -3.91 18.75 -41.66
C GLU A 177 -2.67 17.84 -41.60
N GLN A 178 -2.59 16.84 -42.47
CA GLN A 178 -1.39 16.00 -42.64
C GLN A 178 -0.21 16.79 -43.24
N LEU A 179 -0.47 17.73 -44.16
CA LEU A 179 0.56 18.58 -44.74
C LEU A 179 1.13 19.57 -43.71
N ASP A 180 0.28 20.09 -42.82
CA ASP A 180 0.66 21.01 -41.75
C ASP A 180 1.50 20.30 -40.68
N ALA A 181 1.10 19.08 -40.27
CA ALA A 181 1.89 18.24 -39.38
C ALA A 181 3.27 17.91 -39.96
N LEU A 182 3.34 17.60 -41.26
CA LEU A 182 4.60 17.33 -41.95
C LEU A 182 5.47 18.58 -42.08
N ALA A 183 4.87 19.75 -42.30
CA ALA A 183 5.59 21.02 -42.34
C ALA A 183 6.21 21.35 -40.96
N GLN A 184 5.49 21.08 -39.88
CA GLN A 184 5.97 21.27 -38.51
C GLN A 184 7.14 20.34 -38.17
N ASP A 185 7.08 19.08 -38.60
CA ASP A 185 8.18 18.12 -38.44
C ASP A 185 9.42 18.52 -39.25
N VAL A 186 9.24 19.03 -40.48
CA VAL A 186 10.36 19.55 -41.31
C VAL A 186 11.01 20.78 -40.66
N GLU A 187 10.23 21.64 -40.01
CA GLU A 187 10.76 22.77 -39.25
C GLU A 187 11.52 22.32 -38.00
N GLY A 188 11.08 21.25 -37.34
CA GLY A 188 11.81 20.56 -36.28
C GLY A 188 13.17 20.03 -36.75
N VAL A 189 13.19 19.28 -37.87
CA VAL A 189 14.43 18.75 -38.46
C VAL A 189 15.38 19.86 -38.89
N LYS A 190 14.85 20.98 -39.42
CA LYS A 190 15.65 22.17 -39.73
C LYS A 190 16.29 22.78 -38.46
N GLY A 191 15.56 22.78 -37.36
CA GLY A 191 16.07 23.16 -36.03
C GLY A 191 17.21 22.26 -35.56
N ASP A 192 17.04 20.94 -35.70
CA ASP A 192 18.06 19.96 -35.34
C ASP A 192 19.33 20.09 -36.22
N VAL A 193 19.17 20.34 -37.52
CA VAL A 193 20.30 20.59 -38.44
C VAL A 193 21.02 21.89 -38.10
N ALA A 194 20.30 22.94 -37.70
CA ALA A 194 20.91 24.20 -37.26
C ALA A 194 21.68 24.04 -35.94
N ALA A 195 21.14 23.26 -35.00
CA ALA A 195 21.83 22.92 -33.75
C ALA A 195 23.10 22.10 -34.03
N LEU A 196 23.02 21.13 -34.95
CA LEU A 196 24.17 20.32 -35.34
C LEU A 196 25.24 21.15 -36.06
N SER A 197 24.84 22.11 -36.91
CA SER A 197 25.76 23.06 -37.55
C SER A 197 26.50 23.93 -36.52
N THR A 198 25.78 24.41 -35.50
CA THR A 198 26.37 25.19 -34.41
C THR A 198 27.37 24.36 -33.60
N GLN A 199 27.06 23.07 -33.39
CA GLN A 199 27.97 22.15 -32.71
C GLN A 199 29.22 21.84 -33.55
N VAL A 200 29.10 21.74 -34.87
CA VAL A 200 30.23 21.55 -35.79
C VAL A 200 31.13 22.78 -35.81
N GLU A 201 30.58 23.99 -35.83
CA GLU A 201 31.37 25.23 -35.71
C GLU A 201 32.10 25.31 -34.37
N SER A 202 31.43 24.94 -33.28
CA SER A 202 32.05 24.86 -31.94
C SER A 202 33.20 23.84 -31.90
N ASN A 203 33.01 22.66 -32.50
CA ASN A 203 34.04 21.64 -32.58
C ASN A 203 35.21 22.07 -33.48
N ALA A 204 34.94 22.74 -34.60
CA ALA A 204 35.97 23.30 -35.48
C ALA A 204 36.80 24.37 -34.76
N GLN A 205 36.16 25.25 -33.99
CA GLN A 205 36.85 26.23 -33.14
C GLN A 205 37.67 25.56 -32.03
N ALA A 206 37.16 24.49 -31.41
CA ALA A 206 37.91 23.72 -30.42
C ALA A 206 39.14 23.02 -31.02
N ILE A 207 39.02 22.48 -32.24
CA ILE A 207 40.13 21.87 -32.97
C ILE A 207 41.16 22.93 -33.39
N GLN A 208 40.71 24.10 -33.85
CA GLN A 208 41.61 25.22 -34.17
C GLN A 208 42.34 25.69 -32.91
N ALA A 209 41.65 25.84 -31.78
CA ALA A 209 42.27 26.20 -30.51
C ALA A 209 43.27 25.13 -30.03
N LEU A 210 42.97 23.84 -30.23
CA LEU A 210 43.89 22.73 -29.95
C LEU A 210 45.14 22.77 -30.86
N ASN A 211 44.97 23.13 -32.13
CA ASN A 211 46.08 23.24 -33.07
C ASN A 211 46.94 24.48 -32.78
N GLU A 212 46.33 25.61 -32.41
CA GLU A 212 47.03 26.80 -31.91
C GLU A 212 47.76 26.51 -30.60
N LEU A 213 47.15 25.75 -29.68
CA LEU A 213 47.79 25.27 -28.46
C LEU A 213 48.98 24.34 -28.78
N ALA A 214 48.87 23.46 -29.78
CA ALA A 214 49.96 22.58 -30.20
C ALA A 214 51.12 23.36 -30.85
N VAL A 215 50.81 24.42 -31.61
CA VAL A 215 51.83 25.33 -32.18
C VAL A 215 52.50 26.14 -31.07
N LEU A 216 51.74 26.66 -30.10
CA LEU A 216 52.27 27.35 -28.92
C LEU A 216 53.13 26.41 -28.07
N LEU A 217 52.70 25.18 -27.85
CA LEU A 217 53.46 24.17 -27.11
C LEU A 217 54.77 23.84 -27.84
N ASN A 218 54.77 23.76 -29.16
CA ASN A 218 55.99 23.57 -29.94
C ASN A 218 56.92 24.80 -29.88
N GLN A 219 56.37 26.02 -29.87
CA GLN A 219 57.16 27.23 -29.64
C GLN A 219 57.72 27.29 -28.21
N ASP A 220 56.96 26.86 -27.20
CA ASP A 220 57.41 26.77 -25.82
C ASP A 220 58.50 25.72 -25.65
N VAL A 221 58.39 24.57 -26.33
CA VAL A 221 59.44 23.53 -26.35
C VAL A 221 60.72 24.04 -27.02
N LEU A 222 60.60 24.78 -28.13
CA LEU A 222 61.75 25.42 -28.79
C LEU A 222 62.37 26.51 -27.91
N SER A 223 61.55 27.35 -27.28
CA SER A 223 61.99 28.35 -26.30
C SER A 223 62.65 27.70 -25.08
N LEU A 224 62.13 26.56 -24.61
CA LEU A 224 62.75 25.76 -23.55
C LEU A 224 64.08 25.16 -24.01
N GLN A 225 64.20 24.67 -25.25
CA GLN A 225 65.47 24.23 -25.80
C GLN A 225 66.47 25.36 -25.93
N ASP A 226 66.06 26.54 -26.38
CA ASP A 226 66.91 27.73 -26.47
C ASP A 226 67.34 28.20 -25.07
N ARG A 227 66.43 28.16 -24.08
CA ARG A 227 66.73 28.47 -22.68
C ARG A 227 67.63 27.44 -22.03
N VAL A 228 67.47 26.15 -22.34
CA VAL A 228 68.36 25.08 -21.87
C VAL A 228 69.73 25.22 -22.52
N THR A 229 69.80 25.51 -23.82
CA THR A 229 71.06 25.76 -24.53
C THR A 229 71.75 27.03 -23.99
N ALA A 230 70.98 28.08 -23.68
CA ALA A 230 71.48 29.29 -23.05
C ALA A 230 71.89 29.05 -21.59
N LEU A 231 71.21 28.16 -20.85
CA LEU A 231 71.59 27.72 -19.51
C LEU A 231 72.85 26.86 -19.53
N GLU A 232 73.00 25.96 -20.49
CA GLU A 232 74.20 25.17 -20.72
C GLU A 232 75.39 26.07 -21.10
N LYS A 233 75.15 27.08 -21.94
CA LYS A 233 76.14 28.08 -22.32
C LYS A 233 76.50 29.01 -21.15
N SER A 234 75.53 29.47 -20.37
CA SER A 234 75.78 30.29 -19.17
C SER A 234 76.39 29.48 -18.03
N LEU A 235 76.16 28.16 -17.95
CA LEU A 235 76.88 27.24 -17.06
C LEU A 235 78.33 27.01 -17.53
N ALA A 236 78.58 27.06 -18.83
CA ALA A 236 79.94 27.05 -19.39
C ALA A 236 80.66 28.41 -19.18
N ASP A 237 79.95 29.54 -19.29
CA ASP A 237 80.48 30.90 -19.07
C ASP A 237 80.61 31.25 -17.57
N LEU A 238 80.00 30.47 -16.66
CA LEU A 238 80.23 30.52 -15.21
C LEU A 238 81.65 30.10 -14.79
N GLN A 239 82.52 29.70 -15.73
CA GLN A 239 83.97 29.56 -15.50
C GLN A 239 84.74 30.90 -15.53
N GLY A 240 84.07 32.06 -15.63
CA GLY A 240 84.77 33.34 -15.68
C GLY A 240 83.95 34.59 -15.35
N VAL A 241 83.05 34.56 -14.36
CA VAL A 241 82.24 35.75 -14.03
C VAL A 241 82.88 36.60 -12.93
N ASN A 242 83.29 37.81 -13.30
CA ASN A 242 83.63 38.92 -12.42
C ASN A 242 82.35 39.70 -12.07
N PHE A 243 82.10 39.93 -10.78
CA PHE A 243 80.81 40.36 -10.20
C PHE A 243 80.58 41.88 -10.18
N GLU A 244 80.84 42.60 -11.26
CA GLU A 244 80.72 44.07 -11.25
C GLU A 244 80.03 44.65 -12.50
N GLN A 245 78.77 44.29 -12.76
CA GLN A 245 77.87 45.22 -13.47
C GLN A 245 76.40 44.81 -13.33
N PHE A 246 75.71 45.42 -12.36
CA PHE A 246 74.27 45.31 -12.19
C PHE A 246 73.52 46.36 -13.01
N ALA A 247 72.38 45.91 -13.56
CA ALA A 247 71.18 46.66 -13.94
C ALA A 247 71.28 47.62 -15.14
N THR A 248 71.11 47.10 -16.36
CA THR A 248 70.68 47.91 -17.50
C THR A 248 69.15 47.96 -17.56
N LYS A 249 68.60 49.04 -18.12
CA LYS A 249 67.16 49.31 -18.27
C LYS A 249 66.40 48.22 -19.05
N GLU A 250 67.10 47.36 -19.79
CA GLU A 250 66.52 46.25 -20.55
C GLU A 250 65.91 45.17 -19.66
N ASP A 251 66.57 44.78 -18.57
CA ASP A 251 66.03 43.75 -17.66
C ASP A 251 64.76 44.23 -16.96
N VAL A 252 64.68 45.52 -16.65
CA VAL A 252 63.47 46.14 -16.06
C VAL A 252 62.33 46.19 -17.08
N ALA A 253 62.63 46.45 -18.35
CA ALA A 253 61.62 46.48 -19.42
C ALA A 253 61.04 45.08 -19.70
N ALA A 254 61.89 44.05 -19.74
CA ALA A 254 61.46 42.66 -19.92
C ALA A 254 60.57 42.17 -18.77
N VAL A 255 60.90 42.52 -17.53
CA VAL A 255 60.06 42.21 -16.35
C VAL A 255 58.73 42.96 -16.40
N GLN A 256 58.69 44.21 -16.89
CA GLN A 256 57.45 44.97 -17.06
C GLN A 256 56.53 44.39 -18.14
N GLU A 257 57.09 43.92 -19.25
CA GLU A 257 56.34 43.29 -20.34
C GLU A 257 55.74 41.94 -19.92
N PHE A 258 56.53 41.11 -19.23
CA PHE A 258 56.04 39.86 -18.64
C PHE A 258 54.95 40.10 -17.58
N ALA A 259 55.12 41.12 -16.74
CA ALA A 259 54.10 41.50 -15.75
C ALA A 259 52.80 42.00 -16.41
N ALA A 260 52.89 42.65 -17.58
CA ALA A 260 51.71 43.09 -18.34
C ALA A 260 50.97 41.90 -18.97
N ALA A 261 51.69 40.93 -19.54
CA ALA A 261 51.11 39.70 -20.08
C ALA A 261 50.40 38.87 -18.99
N LEU A 262 51.06 38.65 -17.85
CA LEU A 262 50.46 37.98 -16.69
C LEU A 262 49.19 38.69 -16.19
N ARG A 263 49.17 40.03 -16.20
CA ARG A 263 47.98 40.78 -15.81
C ARG A 263 46.82 40.57 -16.80
N SER A 264 47.11 40.48 -18.10
CA SER A 264 46.11 40.17 -19.12
C SER A 264 45.54 38.76 -18.95
N ASP A 265 46.39 37.76 -18.73
CA ASP A 265 45.98 36.38 -18.50
C ASP A 265 45.15 36.23 -17.22
N LEU A 266 45.51 36.96 -16.16
CA LEU A 266 44.76 36.98 -14.90
C LEU A 266 43.35 37.56 -15.10
N VAL A 267 43.20 38.60 -15.92
CA VAL A 267 41.89 39.18 -16.27
C VAL A 267 41.07 38.19 -17.08
N GLY A 268 41.65 37.56 -18.10
CA GLY A 268 40.98 36.54 -18.90
C GLY A 268 40.55 35.31 -18.08
N LEU A 269 41.36 34.90 -17.11
CA LEU A 269 41.01 33.82 -16.18
C LEU A 269 39.86 34.25 -15.25
N SER A 270 39.89 35.48 -14.72
CA SER A 270 38.83 36.01 -13.86
C SER A 270 37.47 36.05 -14.56
N GLU A 271 37.43 36.41 -15.85
CA GLU A 271 36.19 36.40 -16.64
C GLU A 271 35.66 34.98 -16.86
N LYS A 272 36.55 34.00 -17.11
CA LYS A 272 36.18 32.59 -17.23
C LYS A 272 35.64 32.04 -15.92
N VAL A 273 36.27 32.36 -14.79
CA VAL A 273 35.79 31.96 -13.45
C VAL A 273 34.41 32.54 -13.16
N SER A 274 34.18 33.81 -13.46
CA SER A 274 32.87 34.45 -13.25
C SER A 274 31.75 33.81 -14.09
N LYS A 275 32.02 33.46 -15.35
CA LYS A 275 31.06 32.72 -16.19
C LYS A 275 30.77 31.31 -15.66
N LEU A 276 31.80 30.63 -15.15
CA LEU A 276 31.65 29.31 -14.54
C LEU A 276 30.81 29.38 -13.26
N GLU A 277 31.05 30.36 -12.39
CA GLU A 277 30.27 30.59 -11.17
C GLU A 277 28.78 30.84 -11.48
N GLY A 278 28.47 31.66 -12.49
CA GLY A 278 27.10 31.87 -12.95
C GLY A 278 26.44 30.57 -13.43
N THR A 279 27.15 29.77 -14.22
CA THR A 279 26.66 28.47 -14.72
C THR A 279 26.41 27.47 -13.57
N VAL A 280 27.31 27.43 -12.58
CA VAL A 280 27.17 26.58 -11.39
C VAL A 280 25.97 27.03 -10.54
N GLY A 281 25.76 28.34 -10.41
CA GLY A 281 24.58 28.90 -9.74
C GLY A 281 23.27 28.50 -10.41
N ASP A 282 23.19 28.63 -11.74
CA ASP A 282 22.02 28.22 -12.52
C ASP A 282 21.77 26.71 -12.43
N LEU A 283 22.82 25.89 -12.51
CA LEU A 283 22.73 24.44 -12.37
C LEU A 283 22.26 24.05 -10.97
N SER A 284 22.80 24.67 -9.93
CA SER A 284 22.35 24.49 -8.54
C SER A 284 20.86 24.83 -8.40
N GLY A 285 20.41 25.95 -8.99
CA GLY A 285 19.00 26.34 -9.01
C GLY A 285 18.10 25.32 -9.72
N LYS A 286 18.56 24.73 -10.84
CA LYS A 286 17.84 23.67 -11.56
C LYS A 286 17.79 22.37 -10.75
N VAL A 287 18.91 21.95 -10.12
CA VAL A 287 18.98 20.76 -9.27
C VAL A 287 18.05 20.90 -8.07
N SER A 288 18.06 22.05 -7.37
CA SER A 288 17.14 22.29 -6.26
C SER A 288 15.67 22.29 -6.69
N LYS A 289 15.34 22.70 -7.92
CA LYS A 289 13.98 22.57 -8.46
C LYS A 289 13.61 21.12 -8.76
N LEU A 290 14.54 20.34 -9.33
CA LEU A 290 14.36 18.92 -9.61
C LEU A 290 14.19 18.10 -8.31
N GLU A 291 15.02 18.35 -7.29
CA GLU A 291 14.93 17.70 -5.99
C GLU A 291 13.60 18.00 -5.29
N ARG A 292 13.08 19.23 -5.39
CA ARG A 292 11.76 19.59 -4.84
C ARG A 292 10.60 18.94 -5.58
N ASN A 293 10.74 18.72 -6.89
CA ASN A 293 9.71 18.12 -7.75
C ASN A 293 9.85 16.59 -7.90
N ALA A 294 10.83 15.97 -7.23
CA ALA A 294 11.10 14.55 -7.35
C ALA A 294 9.96 13.70 -6.77
N PHE A 295 9.69 12.57 -7.41
CA PHE A 295 8.78 11.55 -6.91
C PHE A 295 9.62 10.47 -6.21
N THR A 296 9.26 10.13 -4.97
CA THR A 296 9.81 8.97 -4.27
C THR A 296 8.81 7.83 -4.33
N ILE A 297 9.25 6.69 -4.84
CA ILE A 297 8.52 5.42 -4.74
C ILE A 297 9.15 4.67 -3.57
N SER A 298 8.32 4.20 -2.65
CA SER A 298 8.74 3.36 -1.54
C SER A 298 7.73 2.24 -1.34
N GLY A 299 8.14 1.11 -0.79
CA GLY A 299 7.22 -0.01 -0.62
C GLY A 299 7.87 -1.29 -0.17
N SER A 300 7.05 -2.34 -0.15
CA SER A 300 7.51 -3.69 0.09
C SER A 300 6.74 -4.67 -0.77
N LEU A 301 7.45 -5.62 -1.39
CA LEU A 301 6.89 -6.82 -1.98
C LEU A 301 7.22 -7.99 -1.04
N ASN A 302 6.19 -8.56 -0.42
CA ASN A 302 6.31 -9.82 0.33
C ASN A 302 5.78 -10.95 -0.56
N LEU A 303 6.60 -11.96 -0.80
CA LEU A 303 6.23 -13.19 -1.48
C LEU A 303 6.29 -14.33 -0.46
N ARG A 304 5.18 -15.03 -0.27
CA ARG A 304 5.09 -16.20 0.58
C ARG A 304 4.47 -17.35 -0.18
N TYR A 305 5.20 -18.46 -0.25
CA TYR A 305 4.66 -19.74 -0.69
C TYR A 305 4.61 -20.65 0.51
N GLN A 306 3.52 -21.39 0.69
CA GLN A 306 3.41 -22.43 1.70
C GLN A 306 2.71 -23.65 1.13
N ALA A 307 3.13 -24.82 1.55
CA ALA A 307 2.49 -26.08 1.21
C ALA A 307 2.38 -26.95 2.46
N SER A 308 1.28 -27.68 2.56
CA SER A 308 1.08 -28.70 3.58
C SER A 308 0.64 -30.02 3.00
N ASP A 309 1.05 -31.10 3.65
CA ASP A 309 0.73 -32.48 3.30
C ASP A 309 0.46 -33.25 4.60
N GLY A 310 -0.60 -34.05 4.66
CA GLY A 310 -0.93 -34.92 5.79
C GLY A 310 -2.35 -34.75 6.35
N ASN A 311 -2.67 -35.53 7.40
CA ASN A 311 -4.01 -35.59 8.02
C ASN A 311 -3.96 -35.20 9.51
N LEU A 312 -3.53 -33.95 9.79
CA LEU A 312 -3.50 -33.33 11.12
C LEU A 312 -4.73 -32.44 11.40
N SER A 313 -5.88 -32.77 10.80
CA SER A 313 -7.09 -31.94 10.94
C SER A 313 -7.49 -31.74 12.42
N GLY A 314 -7.74 -30.49 12.81
CA GLY A 314 -8.13 -30.11 14.17
C GLY A 314 -6.98 -29.76 15.13
N TYR A 315 -5.71 -29.89 14.73
CA TYR A 315 -4.56 -29.50 15.54
C TYR A 315 -4.02 -28.11 15.17
N ASP A 316 -3.81 -27.26 16.16
CA ASP A 316 -3.11 -25.99 15.99
C ASP A 316 -1.58 -26.17 16.15
N LEU A 317 -0.84 -26.08 15.04
CA LEU A 317 0.62 -26.31 15.03
C LEU A 317 1.41 -25.24 15.81
N ASP A 318 0.83 -24.06 16.00
CA ASP A 318 1.45 -22.98 16.80
C ASP A 318 1.60 -23.36 18.28
N ARG A 319 0.96 -24.44 18.71
CA ARG A 319 1.11 -25.02 20.06
C ARG A 319 2.50 -25.56 20.35
N VAL A 320 3.21 -25.96 19.29
CA VAL A 320 4.53 -26.56 19.38
C VAL A 320 5.59 -25.54 19.00
N ILE A 321 5.41 -24.83 17.88
CA ILE A 321 6.37 -23.84 17.37
C ILE A 321 5.59 -22.58 16.99
N ALA A 322 5.81 -21.48 17.71
CA ALA A 322 5.10 -20.23 17.45
C ALA A 322 5.44 -19.66 16.05
N GLY A 323 4.42 -19.22 15.29
CA GLY A 323 4.57 -18.60 13.97
C GLY A 323 4.44 -19.57 12.78
N THR A 324 4.06 -20.82 13.05
CA THR A 324 3.65 -21.84 12.07
C THR A 324 2.21 -21.63 11.61
N ILE A 325 2.01 -20.70 10.68
CA ILE A 325 0.72 -20.43 9.98
C ILE A 325 0.23 -21.60 9.07
N VAL A 326 0.22 -22.84 9.55
CA VAL A 326 -0.60 -23.94 8.99
C VAL A 326 -1.77 -24.27 9.91
N SER A 327 -2.05 -23.33 10.82
CA SER A 327 -3.29 -23.23 11.55
C SER A 327 -4.27 -22.40 10.71
N SER A 328 -4.69 -22.90 9.53
CA SER A 328 -5.92 -22.37 8.93
C SER A 328 -7.05 -22.89 9.80
N GLY A 329 -7.49 -22.06 10.74
CA GLY A 329 -8.78 -22.20 11.39
C GLY A 329 -9.84 -22.24 10.31
N ASP A 330 -10.19 -23.45 9.88
CA ASP A 330 -11.41 -23.73 9.14
C ASP A 330 -12.57 -23.46 10.10
N GLN A 331 -13.35 -22.42 9.78
CA GLN A 331 -14.63 -22.10 10.41
C GLN A 331 -15.80 -22.23 9.42
N ASP A 332 -15.59 -22.73 8.20
CA ASP A 332 -16.63 -22.85 7.16
C ASP A 332 -17.05 -24.29 6.84
N ASN A 333 -16.42 -25.28 7.49
CA ASN A 333 -16.92 -26.65 7.58
C ASN A 333 -16.91 -27.41 6.24
N ASP A 334 -16.10 -26.97 5.26
CA ASP A 334 -15.94 -27.61 3.94
C ASP A 334 -14.53 -28.16 3.65
N LYS A 335 -13.54 -27.88 4.51
CA LYS A 335 -12.23 -28.57 4.61
C LYS A 335 -11.35 -28.66 3.35
N GLU A 336 -11.41 -27.73 2.39
CA GLU A 336 -10.49 -27.79 1.24
C GLU A 336 -9.78 -26.46 0.87
N VAL A 337 -8.46 -26.54 0.75
CA VAL A 337 -7.59 -25.56 0.08
C VAL A 337 -6.88 -26.29 -1.06
N VAL A 338 -7.49 -26.28 -2.25
CA VAL A 338 -7.06 -27.00 -3.48
C VAL A 338 -7.00 -28.52 -3.31
N ASP A 339 -8.10 -29.20 -3.63
CA ASP A 339 -8.14 -30.62 -3.96
C ASP A 339 -8.27 -30.78 -5.50
N HIS A 340 -7.73 -31.89 -6.00
CA HIS A 340 -8.12 -32.59 -7.23
C HIS A 340 -9.57 -33.15 -7.17
N SER A 341 -10.42 -32.66 -6.26
CA SER A 341 -11.86 -32.95 -6.19
C SER A 341 -12.70 -31.87 -6.87
N ASP A 342 -12.12 -31.11 -7.80
CA ASP A 342 -12.82 -30.89 -9.07
C ASP A 342 -12.82 -32.21 -9.86
N GLY A 343 -13.54 -33.19 -9.33
CA GLY A 343 -14.03 -34.29 -10.12
C GLY A 343 -14.77 -33.66 -11.29
N VAL A 344 -14.10 -33.56 -12.44
CA VAL A 344 -14.75 -33.78 -13.71
C VAL A 344 -15.46 -35.10 -13.48
N LEU A 345 -16.76 -35.01 -13.22
CA LEU A 345 -17.66 -36.07 -13.59
C LEU A 345 -17.33 -36.34 -15.05
N ASP A 346 -16.48 -37.33 -15.32
CA ASP A 346 -16.67 -38.05 -16.55
C ASP A 346 -18.14 -38.49 -16.49
N THR A 347 -18.87 -38.14 -17.53
CA THR A 347 -20.25 -38.51 -17.82
C THR A 347 -20.59 -39.99 -17.59
N ASN A 348 -19.61 -40.83 -17.26
CA ASN A 348 -19.71 -42.27 -17.04
C ASN A 348 -19.55 -42.74 -15.58
N GLY A 349 -19.25 -41.87 -14.60
CA GLY A 349 -19.38 -42.21 -13.17
C GLY A 349 -18.36 -43.21 -12.59
N ASP A 350 -17.17 -43.35 -13.17
CA ASP A 350 -16.12 -44.21 -12.63
C ASP A 350 -15.12 -43.41 -11.77
N ASN A 351 -15.07 -43.72 -10.47
CA ASN A 351 -14.14 -43.12 -9.50
C ASN A 351 -12.70 -43.58 -9.75
N PHE A 352 -11.84 -42.71 -10.28
CA PHE A 352 -10.39 -42.91 -10.24
C PHE A 352 -9.84 -42.32 -8.92
N VAL A 353 -9.52 -43.20 -7.97
CA VAL A 353 -8.88 -42.82 -6.69
C VAL A 353 -7.38 -42.67 -6.94
N ASP A 354 -6.90 -41.43 -7.10
CA ASP A 354 -5.46 -41.18 -7.03
C ASP A 354 -4.95 -41.45 -5.61
N SER A 355 -3.87 -42.21 -5.49
CA SER A 355 -3.33 -42.72 -4.22
C SER A 355 -2.31 -41.78 -3.57
N PHE A 356 -2.27 -40.52 -3.99
CA PHE A 356 -1.47 -39.45 -3.38
C PHE A 356 -2.41 -38.44 -2.72
N GLY A 357 -2.30 -38.26 -1.40
CA GLY A 357 -3.10 -37.27 -0.68
C GLY A 357 -2.86 -35.85 -1.19
N PRO A 358 -3.88 -34.96 -1.13
CA PRO A 358 -3.77 -33.61 -1.70
C PRO A 358 -2.70 -32.79 -0.95
N VAL A 359 -1.70 -32.32 -1.70
CA VAL A 359 -0.75 -31.31 -1.22
C VAL A 359 -1.40 -29.95 -1.41
N SER A 360 -1.92 -29.36 -0.34
CA SER A 360 -2.53 -28.03 -0.38
C SER A 360 -1.43 -26.95 -0.37
N GLY A 361 -1.26 -26.28 -1.51
CA GLY A 361 -0.33 -25.16 -1.67
C GLY A 361 -1.05 -23.82 -1.68
N ASN A 362 -0.71 -22.93 -0.75
CA ASN A 362 -1.14 -21.53 -0.78
C ASN A 362 0.03 -20.63 -1.16
N THR A 363 -0.15 -19.83 -2.21
CA THR A 363 0.77 -18.74 -2.54
C THR A 363 0.10 -17.42 -2.24
N THR A 364 0.76 -16.62 -1.41
CA THR A 364 0.33 -15.27 -1.07
C THR A 364 1.43 -14.28 -1.46
N ALA A 365 1.12 -13.25 -2.23
CA ALA A 365 1.98 -12.08 -2.37
C ALA A 365 1.26 -10.85 -1.83
N THR A 366 1.99 -9.95 -1.20
CA THR A 366 1.48 -8.65 -0.79
C THR A 366 2.39 -7.58 -1.32
N LEU A 367 1.82 -6.64 -2.06
CA LEU A 367 2.50 -5.48 -2.60
C LEU A 367 1.98 -4.25 -1.90
N THR A 368 2.87 -3.55 -1.20
CA THR A 368 2.60 -2.20 -0.71
C THR A 368 3.43 -1.24 -1.54
N LEU A 369 2.76 -0.34 -2.25
CA LEU A 369 3.36 0.74 -3.03
C LEU A 369 2.92 2.06 -2.44
N LYS A 370 3.88 2.91 -2.09
CA LYS A 370 3.67 4.29 -1.68
C LYS A 370 4.45 5.22 -2.61
N LEU A 371 3.69 6.04 -3.34
CA LEU A 371 4.22 7.13 -4.16
C LEU A 371 4.03 8.43 -3.40
N GLN A 372 5.12 9.14 -3.15
CA GLN A 372 5.11 10.43 -2.47
C GLN A 372 5.77 11.46 -3.37
N THR A 373 5.07 12.57 -3.62
CA THR A 373 5.62 13.71 -4.34
C THR A 373 6.37 14.61 -3.38
N GLY A 374 7.41 15.30 -3.85
CA GLY A 374 7.88 16.52 -3.21
C GLY A 374 6.84 17.65 -3.30
N LYS A 375 7.20 18.85 -2.82
CA LYS A 375 6.36 20.05 -3.00
C LYS A 375 6.39 20.41 -4.49
N LEU A 376 5.34 20.07 -5.23
CA LEU A 376 5.22 20.50 -6.61
C LEU A 376 4.99 22.03 -6.60
N ASP A 377 5.63 22.76 -7.50
CA ASP A 377 5.28 24.14 -7.83
C ASP A 377 4.67 24.12 -9.23
N ALA A 378 3.41 23.70 -9.35
CA ALA A 378 2.67 23.75 -10.62
C ALA A 378 1.46 24.70 -10.50
N THR A 379 1.31 25.55 -11.51
CA THR A 379 0.17 26.44 -11.70
C THR A 379 -0.77 25.83 -12.73
N SER A 380 -2.05 25.71 -12.39
CA SER A 380 -3.06 25.30 -13.37
C SER A 380 -3.25 26.38 -14.44
N SER A 381 -3.67 25.98 -15.65
CA SER A 381 -3.90 26.89 -16.79
C SER A 381 -4.91 28.00 -16.51
N GLY A 382 -5.75 27.86 -15.48
CA GLY A 382 -6.70 28.87 -15.03
C GLY A 382 -6.22 29.76 -13.86
N GLY A 383 -4.96 29.65 -13.43
CA GLY A 383 -4.38 30.50 -12.38
C GLY A 383 -4.96 30.35 -10.97
N ALA A 384 -5.92 29.43 -10.77
CA ALA A 384 -6.66 29.31 -9.51
C ALA A 384 -5.87 28.60 -8.39
N ASN A 385 -4.90 27.76 -8.74
CA ASN A 385 -4.11 26.99 -7.76
C ASN A 385 -2.61 27.20 -8.01
N THR A 386 -1.95 27.93 -7.11
CA THR A 386 -0.58 27.60 -6.70
C THR A 386 -0.71 26.54 -5.58
N TYR A 387 0.24 25.61 -5.46
CA TYR A 387 0.26 24.46 -4.52
C TYR A 387 -0.44 23.16 -5.00
N PRO A 388 0.19 22.32 -5.84
CA PRO A 388 -0.12 20.90 -5.97
C PRO A 388 0.66 20.11 -4.90
N GLY A 389 0.18 20.11 -3.66
CA GLY A 389 0.61 19.11 -2.68
C GLY A 389 -0.14 17.80 -2.94
N LEU A 390 0.23 17.02 -3.96
CA LEU A 390 -0.33 15.67 -4.13
C LEU A 390 0.41 14.70 -3.21
N VAL A 391 0.25 14.88 -1.91
CA VAL A 391 1.07 14.19 -0.92
C VAL A 391 0.45 12.84 -0.63
N GLN A 392 1.01 11.82 -1.28
CA GLN A 392 0.88 10.40 -0.96
C GLN A 392 -0.28 9.69 -1.67
N PHE A 393 0.09 8.83 -2.62
CA PHE A 393 -0.74 7.77 -3.16
C PHE A 393 -0.21 6.44 -2.61
N SER A 394 -1.09 5.59 -2.09
CA SER A 394 -0.72 4.27 -1.61
C SER A 394 -1.65 3.22 -2.20
N ILE A 395 -1.08 2.16 -2.76
CA ILE A 395 -1.81 0.93 -3.11
C ILE A 395 -1.27 -0.17 -2.21
N THR A 396 -2.18 -0.83 -1.50
CA THR A 396 -1.93 -2.15 -0.95
C THR A 396 -2.76 -3.12 -1.76
N GLY A 397 -2.09 -4.11 -2.35
CA GLY A 397 -2.72 -5.21 -3.03
C GLY A 397 -2.17 -6.52 -2.53
N SER A 398 -3.01 -7.54 -2.53
CA SER A 398 -2.60 -8.89 -2.23
C SER A 398 -3.06 -9.83 -3.33
N TRP A 399 -2.25 -10.84 -3.50
CA TRP A 399 -2.46 -11.98 -4.34
C TRP A 399 -2.54 -13.17 -3.40
N THR A 400 -3.62 -13.92 -3.46
CA THR A 400 -3.76 -15.18 -2.73
C THR A 400 -4.37 -16.19 -3.69
N ASN A 401 -3.95 -17.45 -3.65
CA ASN A 401 -4.67 -18.51 -4.35
C ASN A 401 -6.12 -18.55 -3.79
N PRO A 402 -7.17 -18.68 -4.61
CA PRO A 402 -8.54 -18.67 -4.09
C PRO A 402 -8.72 -19.82 -3.09
N SER A 403 -9.22 -19.49 -1.90
CA SER A 403 -9.79 -20.44 -0.95
C SER A 403 -11.32 -20.43 -1.09
N GLY A 404 -11.98 -21.53 -0.70
CA GLY A 404 -13.43 -21.54 -0.47
C GLY A 404 -13.85 -20.33 0.36
N GLY A 405 -15.01 -19.75 0.03
CA GLY A 405 -15.57 -18.58 0.73
C GLY A 405 -15.21 -17.20 0.15
N SER A 406 -14.33 -17.09 -0.86
CA SER A 406 -14.16 -15.83 -1.59
C SER A 406 -15.42 -15.54 -2.44
N PRO A 407 -16.00 -14.32 -2.39
CA PRO A 407 -17.17 -13.95 -3.21
C PRO A 407 -16.84 -13.88 -4.71
N VAL A 408 -15.55 -13.94 -5.06
CA VAL A 408 -15.08 -14.01 -6.44
C VAL A 408 -14.96 -15.49 -6.82
N PRO A 409 -15.63 -15.95 -7.89
CA PRO A 409 -15.56 -17.34 -8.31
C PRO A 409 -14.11 -17.79 -8.55
N PRO A 410 -13.81 -19.10 -8.42
CA PRO A 410 -12.47 -19.65 -8.56
C PRO A 410 -12.04 -19.61 -10.03
N LEU A 411 -11.68 -18.43 -10.53
CA LEU A 411 -11.16 -18.22 -11.87
C LEU A 411 -9.95 -17.31 -11.80
N LEU A 412 -8.79 -17.94 -12.05
CA LEU A 412 -7.45 -17.37 -12.21
C LEU A 412 -6.92 -16.55 -11.01
N PRO A 413 -5.60 -16.53 -10.79
CA PRO A 413 -4.96 -15.66 -9.82
C PRO A 413 -5.22 -14.18 -10.16
N ILE A 414 -6.13 -13.51 -9.45
CA ILE A 414 -6.43 -12.08 -9.61
C ILE A 414 -5.65 -11.28 -8.56
N LEU A 415 -4.92 -10.25 -8.98
CA LEU A 415 -4.37 -9.23 -8.07
C LEU A 415 -5.54 -8.44 -7.48
N VAL A 416 -5.79 -8.60 -6.18
CA VAL A 416 -6.88 -7.88 -5.50
C VAL A 416 -6.31 -6.63 -4.84
N VAL A 417 -6.98 -5.50 -5.08
CA VAL A 417 -6.62 -4.21 -4.47
C VAL A 417 -7.31 -4.10 -3.11
N ASP A 418 -6.54 -4.25 -2.03
CA ASP A 418 -7.02 -4.18 -0.65
C ASP A 418 -7.47 -2.76 -0.28
N THR A 419 -6.60 -1.79 -0.57
CA THR A 419 -6.84 -0.38 -0.29
C THR A 419 -6.00 0.48 -1.21
N VAL A 420 -6.65 1.43 -1.87
CA VAL A 420 -6.02 2.59 -2.47
C VAL A 420 -6.33 3.78 -1.60
N SER A 421 -5.32 4.61 -1.32
CA SER A 421 -5.52 5.86 -0.61
C SER A 421 -4.75 7.01 -1.25
N THR A 422 -5.32 8.20 -1.18
CA THR A 422 -4.69 9.43 -1.64
C THR A 422 -5.02 10.59 -0.72
N THR A 423 -4.10 11.54 -0.56
CA THR A 423 -4.35 12.82 0.12
C THR A 423 -3.90 13.97 -0.78
N LEU A 424 -4.80 14.96 -0.94
CA LEU A 424 -4.64 16.08 -1.84
C LEU A 424 -4.75 17.38 -1.05
N ASP A 425 -3.76 18.26 -1.13
CA ASP A 425 -3.91 19.64 -0.70
C ASP A 425 -4.69 20.40 -1.79
N VAL A 426 -5.99 20.63 -1.58
CA VAL A 426 -6.89 21.25 -2.57
C VAL A 426 -6.87 22.77 -2.52
N ALA A 427 -6.50 23.35 -1.37
CA ALA A 427 -6.28 24.78 -1.17
C ALA A 427 -5.40 25.00 0.07
N LYS A 428 -4.96 26.24 0.32
CA LYS A 428 -4.14 26.57 1.49
C LYS A 428 -4.84 26.17 2.80
N GLY A 429 -4.31 25.16 3.48
CA GLY A 429 -4.87 24.62 4.72
C GLY A 429 -6.08 23.71 4.55
N GLN A 430 -6.44 23.34 3.31
CA GLN A 430 -7.53 22.40 3.00
C GLN A 430 -6.99 21.12 2.39
N THR A 431 -7.38 19.99 2.95
CA THR A 431 -6.91 18.66 2.51
C THR A 431 -8.09 17.76 2.20
N LEU A 432 -8.06 17.11 1.03
CA LEU A 432 -9.03 16.14 0.58
C LEU A 432 -8.36 14.77 0.49
N SER A 433 -8.79 13.83 1.33
CA SER A 433 -8.31 12.44 1.30
C SER A 433 -9.39 11.50 0.80
N PHE A 434 -8.99 10.50 0.02
CA PHE A 434 -9.86 9.40 -0.39
C PHE A 434 -9.22 8.07 -0.06
N ARG A 435 -10.04 7.09 0.33
CA ARG A 435 -9.67 5.69 0.52
C ARG A 435 -10.71 4.82 -0.16
N PHE A 436 -10.30 3.83 -0.94
CA PHE A 436 -11.22 2.86 -1.51
C PHE A 436 -10.60 1.47 -1.61
N GLY A 437 -11.40 0.42 -1.53
CA GLY A 437 -10.92 -0.97 -1.56
C GLY A 437 -11.80 -1.87 -0.70
N ARG A 438 -11.41 -3.12 -0.50
CA ARG A 438 -12.19 -4.11 0.29
C ARG A 438 -11.97 -4.04 1.81
N SER A 439 -10.97 -3.29 2.25
CA SER A 439 -10.60 -3.17 3.67
C SER A 439 -10.61 -1.71 4.12
N VAL A 440 -11.77 -1.05 3.99
CA VAL A 440 -11.92 0.38 4.31
C VAL A 440 -12.76 0.54 5.57
N ASN A 441 -12.06 0.68 6.70
CA ASN A 441 -12.66 0.96 8.00
C ASN A 441 -12.92 2.46 8.18
N THR A 442 -14.01 2.80 8.87
CA THR A 442 -14.46 4.15 9.19
C THR A 442 -15.40 4.10 10.40
N LYS A 443 -15.14 5.03 11.32
CA LYS A 443 -15.93 5.30 12.51
C LYS A 443 -16.29 6.77 12.55
N PHE A 444 -17.59 7.10 12.67
CA PHE A 444 -18.05 8.47 12.83
C PHE A 444 -18.27 8.82 14.30
N THR A 445 -19.09 8.02 14.98
CA THR A 445 -19.28 8.03 16.44
C THR A 445 -19.44 6.58 16.94
N GLU A 446 -19.63 6.37 18.24
CA GLU A 446 -19.86 5.03 18.79
C GLU A 446 -21.15 4.40 18.26
N TYR A 447 -22.21 5.21 18.12
CA TYR A 447 -23.55 4.75 17.78
C TYR A 447 -24.00 5.12 16.36
N VAL A 448 -23.23 5.90 15.61
CA VAL A 448 -23.54 6.29 14.23
C VAL A 448 -22.35 5.88 13.37
N MET A 449 -22.52 4.85 12.54
CA MET A 449 -21.52 4.31 11.59
C MET A 449 -20.17 3.93 12.21
N ASP A 450 -19.99 2.63 12.43
CA ASP A 450 -18.73 1.99 12.82
C ASP A 450 -18.60 0.61 12.13
N ASN A 451 -17.59 0.47 11.27
CA ASN A 451 -17.26 -0.80 10.62
C ASN A 451 -15.83 -1.28 10.93
N GLU A 452 -15.21 -0.83 12.03
CA GLU A 452 -13.81 -1.18 12.37
C GLU A 452 -13.61 -2.69 12.57
N ASN A 453 -14.60 -3.39 13.14
CA ASN A 453 -14.55 -4.82 13.43
C ASN A 453 -15.26 -5.70 12.36
N ASN A 454 -15.81 -5.10 11.31
CA ASN A 454 -16.63 -5.80 10.32
C ASN A 454 -16.50 -5.21 8.90
N SER A 455 -15.28 -4.92 8.45
CA SER A 455 -15.03 -4.49 7.06
C SER A 455 -15.18 -5.68 6.12
N LEU A 456 -16.42 -5.92 5.70
CA LEU A 456 -16.84 -7.09 4.93
C LEU A 456 -17.07 -6.81 3.44
N GLY A 457 -16.51 -5.74 2.85
CA GLY A 457 -16.81 -5.42 1.45
C GLY A 457 -16.07 -4.24 0.86
N HIS A 458 -16.35 -3.96 -0.43
CA HIS A 458 -15.82 -2.81 -1.13
C HIS A 458 -16.37 -1.52 -0.51
N GLY A 459 -15.49 -0.62 -0.10
CA GLY A 459 -15.83 0.66 0.50
C GLY A 459 -15.07 1.82 -0.14
N PHE A 460 -15.61 3.02 0.06
CA PHE A 460 -15.08 4.30 -0.35
C PHE A 460 -15.30 5.31 0.78
N VAL A 461 -14.25 6.03 1.16
CA VAL A 461 -14.30 7.08 2.18
C VAL A 461 -13.59 8.30 1.65
N ALA A 462 -14.29 9.43 1.63
CA ALA A 462 -13.76 10.75 1.30
C ALA A 462 -13.76 11.62 2.55
N THR A 463 -12.71 12.40 2.78
CA THR A 463 -12.66 13.38 3.88
C THR A 463 -12.06 14.68 3.40
N LEU A 464 -12.82 15.76 3.50
CA LEU A 464 -12.38 17.13 3.24
C LEU A 464 -12.21 17.87 4.57
N LYS A 465 -10.98 18.29 4.88
CA LYS A 465 -10.61 19.03 6.10
C LYS A 465 -10.22 20.46 5.76
N GLY A 466 -10.21 21.33 6.77
CA GLY A 466 -9.68 22.69 6.67
C GLY A 466 -10.67 23.71 6.12
N LEU A 467 -11.96 23.36 6.10
CA LEU A 467 -13.03 24.28 5.74
C LEU A 467 -13.20 25.37 6.82
N PRO A 468 -13.88 26.50 6.51
CA PRO A 468 -14.17 27.55 7.49
C PRO A 468 -14.78 26.98 8.79
N LEU A 469 -14.50 27.62 9.93
CA LEU A 469 -14.93 27.15 11.25
C LEU A 469 -14.33 25.79 11.67
N GLY A 470 -13.17 25.42 11.12
CA GLY A 470 -12.53 24.13 11.41
C GLY A 470 -13.34 22.95 10.88
N ALA A 471 -14.18 23.19 9.87
CA ALA A 471 -15.11 22.18 9.39
C ALA A 471 -14.40 21.01 8.69
N THR A 472 -14.91 19.81 8.92
CA THR A 472 -14.49 18.57 8.24
C THR A 472 -15.72 17.83 7.75
N LEU A 473 -15.75 17.52 6.46
CA LEU A 473 -16.80 16.75 5.79
C LEU A 473 -16.26 15.35 5.46
N THR A 474 -16.91 14.31 5.95
CA THR A 474 -16.56 12.92 5.65
C THR A 474 -17.76 12.24 4.99
N ALA A 475 -17.56 11.62 3.83
CA ALA A 475 -18.54 10.77 3.18
C ALA A 475 -18.00 9.34 3.13
N ALA A 476 -18.85 8.36 3.42
CA ALA A 476 -18.52 6.95 3.32
C ALA A 476 -19.61 6.22 2.53
N TYR A 477 -19.20 5.25 1.73
CA TYR A 477 -20.07 4.37 0.96
C TYR A 477 -19.43 3.00 0.95
N GLY A 478 -20.18 1.92 1.11
CA GLY A 478 -19.59 0.59 1.01
C GLY A 478 -20.59 -0.53 1.15
N GLU A 479 -20.08 -1.75 1.08
CA GLU A 479 -20.84 -2.98 1.18
C GLU A 479 -20.67 -3.60 2.58
N ALA A 480 -21.78 -4.06 3.16
CA ALA A 480 -21.86 -4.61 4.51
C ALA A 480 -21.67 -6.14 4.54
N ASN A 481 -21.85 -6.87 3.42
CA ASN A 481 -21.67 -8.32 3.38
C ASN A 481 -21.42 -8.89 1.97
N LEU A 482 -20.33 -9.64 1.80
CA LEU A 482 -19.98 -10.38 0.58
C LEU A 482 -20.52 -11.82 0.62
N THR A 483 -21.84 -12.03 0.63
CA THR A 483 -22.40 -13.39 0.49
C THR A 483 -22.86 -13.62 -0.96
N PRO A 484 -22.60 -14.80 -1.57
CA PRO A 484 -22.93 -15.09 -2.98
C PRO A 484 -24.42 -14.94 -3.36
N ASN A 485 -25.31 -14.84 -2.36
CA ASN A 485 -26.76 -14.94 -2.55
C ASN A 485 -27.54 -13.64 -2.23
N ASN A 486 -26.91 -12.56 -1.73
CA ASN A 486 -27.59 -11.31 -1.37
C ASN A 486 -27.03 -10.11 -2.15
N ASN A 487 -27.69 -9.73 -3.25
CA ASN A 487 -27.14 -8.79 -4.23
C ASN A 487 -27.14 -7.29 -3.85
N PHE A 488 -27.50 -6.84 -2.63
CA PHE A 488 -27.74 -5.40 -2.39
C PHE A 488 -27.43 -4.86 -0.97
N ASP A 489 -26.45 -5.41 -0.26
CA ASP A 489 -26.16 -4.97 1.12
C ASP A 489 -25.21 -3.77 1.22
N TYR A 490 -25.69 -2.57 0.90
CA TYR A 490 -24.86 -1.34 0.89
C TYR A 490 -25.20 -0.40 2.05
N PHE A 491 -24.19 0.37 2.48
CA PHE A 491 -24.33 1.50 3.38
C PHE A 491 -23.87 2.80 2.72
N LYS A 492 -24.52 3.91 3.10
CA LYS A 492 -24.16 5.28 2.72
C LYS A 492 -24.12 6.13 3.97
N ALA A 493 -23.07 6.90 4.18
CA ALA A 493 -22.92 7.71 5.38
C ALA A 493 -22.27 9.07 5.07
N LEU A 494 -22.70 10.09 5.81
CA LEU A 494 -22.19 11.45 5.73
C LEU A 494 -22.00 12.01 7.15
N ARG A 495 -20.87 12.68 7.39
CA ARG A 495 -20.56 13.39 8.63
C ARG A 495 -20.05 14.79 8.34
N LEU A 496 -20.63 15.79 8.98
CA LEU A 496 -20.11 17.14 9.06
C LEU A 496 -19.70 17.42 10.50
N SER A 497 -18.44 17.73 10.73
CA SER A 497 -17.94 18.17 12.04
C SER A 497 -17.44 19.60 11.95
N LEU A 498 -17.72 20.40 12.97
CA LEU A 498 -17.34 21.81 13.09
C LEU A 498 -16.55 22.00 14.38
N ALA A 499 -15.48 22.78 14.32
CA ALA A 499 -14.65 23.14 15.47
C ALA A 499 -14.31 24.65 15.41
N PRO A 500 -15.30 25.54 15.57
CA PRO A 500 -15.15 26.98 15.30
C PRO A 500 -14.22 27.68 16.30
N LEU A 501 -14.04 27.11 17.49
CA LEU A 501 -13.28 27.69 18.60
C LEU A 501 -12.54 26.57 19.33
N GLN A 502 -11.41 26.90 19.98
CA GLN A 502 -10.67 25.93 20.78
C GLN A 502 -11.56 25.39 21.92
N GLY A 503 -11.61 24.06 22.04
CA GLY A 503 -12.37 23.39 23.09
C GLY A 503 -13.86 23.24 22.80
N PHE A 504 -14.38 23.67 21.65
CA PHE A 504 -15.76 23.39 21.23
C PHE A 504 -15.77 22.65 19.89
N SER A 505 -16.51 21.54 19.84
CA SER A 505 -16.79 20.80 18.62
C SER A 505 -18.25 20.35 18.56
N ILE A 506 -18.80 20.28 17.36
CA ILE A 506 -20.12 19.70 17.09
C ILE A 506 -20.06 18.87 15.81
N GLY A 507 -20.69 17.70 15.81
CA GLY A 507 -20.78 16.78 14.69
C GLY A 507 -22.24 16.47 14.36
N LEU A 508 -22.53 16.40 13.07
CA LEU A 508 -23.78 15.87 12.51
C LEU A 508 -23.40 14.64 11.70
N SER A 509 -24.03 13.51 11.98
CA SER A 509 -23.79 12.26 11.26
C SER A 509 -25.11 11.65 10.79
N TYR A 510 -25.09 11.07 9.61
CA TYR A 510 -26.18 10.30 9.04
C TYR A 510 -25.61 9.07 8.36
N ALA A 511 -26.26 7.93 8.53
CA ALA A 511 -25.95 6.71 7.80
C ALA A 511 -27.24 5.94 7.47
N GLN A 512 -27.23 5.25 6.34
CA GLN A 512 -28.34 4.47 5.82
C GLN A 512 -27.84 3.11 5.33
N HIS A 513 -28.66 2.08 5.55
CA HIS A 513 -28.43 0.70 5.15
C HIS A 513 -29.57 0.22 4.23
N ASP A 514 -29.23 -0.24 3.02
CA ASP A 514 -30.20 -0.41 1.92
C ASP A 514 -31.12 -1.64 2.10
N VAL A 515 -30.66 -2.77 2.69
CA VAL A 515 -31.47 -4.02 2.76
C VAL A 515 -32.61 -3.95 3.79
N ALA A 516 -32.49 -3.07 4.80
CA ALA A 516 -33.50 -2.88 5.83
C ALA A 516 -34.20 -1.49 5.77
N PHE A 517 -33.81 -0.62 4.83
CA PHE A 517 -34.09 0.83 4.89
C PHE A 517 -33.86 1.41 6.29
N ALA A 518 -32.83 0.89 6.97
CA ALA A 518 -32.50 1.28 8.33
C ALA A 518 -31.61 2.51 8.26
N GLU A 519 -32.02 3.56 8.95
CA GLU A 519 -31.32 4.83 8.99
C GLU A 519 -30.91 5.14 10.41
N VAL A 520 -29.79 5.84 10.55
CA VAL A 520 -29.34 6.41 11.81
C VAL A 520 -28.86 7.83 11.58
N ALA A 521 -29.35 8.76 12.39
CA ALA A 521 -28.94 10.16 12.36
C ALA A 521 -28.57 10.60 13.77
N GLY A 522 -27.43 11.24 13.94
CA GLY A 522 -26.94 11.67 15.25
C GLY A 522 -26.26 13.02 15.26
N VAL A 523 -26.26 13.62 16.43
CA VAL A 523 -25.55 14.85 16.77
C VAL A 523 -24.64 14.56 17.95
N ASP A 524 -23.36 14.81 17.79
CA ASP A 524 -22.37 14.72 18.86
C ASP A 524 -21.72 16.08 19.11
N GLY A 525 -21.17 16.28 20.30
CA GLY A 525 -20.46 17.51 20.60
C GLY A 525 -19.56 17.42 21.81
N SER A 526 -18.61 18.34 21.88
CA SER A 526 -17.76 18.56 23.04
C SER A 526 -17.60 20.05 23.32
N LEU A 527 -17.54 20.42 24.60
CA LEU A 527 -17.38 21.78 25.06
C LEU A 527 -16.49 21.81 26.31
N ALA A 528 -15.35 22.48 26.23
CA ALA A 528 -14.44 22.71 27.34
C ALA A 528 -14.62 24.15 27.87
N LEU A 529 -15.15 24.28 29.08
CA LEU A 529 -15.32 25.54 29.83
C LEU A 529 -14.36 25.55 31.02
N GLY A 530 -13.10 25.93 30.77
CA GLY A 530 -12.05 25.93 31.78
C GLY A 530 -11.82 24.52 32.35
N PRO A 531 -12.07 24.26 33.65
CA PRO A 531 -11.88 22.95 34.27
C PRO A 531 -13.02 21.96 33.97
N VAL A 532 -14.13 22.42 33.38
CA VAL A 532 -15.29 21.58 33.02
C VAL A 532 -15.18 21.16 31.55
N LYS A 533 -15.31 19.87 31.27
CA LYS A 533 -15.51 19.34 29.91
C LYS A 533 -16.87 18.69 29.82
N LEU A 534 -17.67 19.07 28.84
CA LEU A 534 -18.92 18.43 28.50
C LEU A 534 -18.73 17.70 27.17
N SER A 535 -19.27 16.50 27.05
CA SER A 535 -19.39 15.82 25.76
C SER A 535 -20.68 15.02 25.73
N GLY A 536 -21.15 14.67 24.54
CA GLY A 536 -22.34 13.85 24.44
C GLY A 536 -22.69 13.55 23.00
N GLU A 537 -23.64 12.65 22.86
CA GLU A 537 -24.18 12.21 21.60
C GLU A 537 -25.69 11.95 21.78
N TYR A 538 -26.48 12.37 20.80
CA TYR A 538 -27.88 12.01 20.67
C TYR A 538 -28.10 11.50 19.26
N PHE A 539 -28.81 10.39 19.12
CA PHE A 539 -29.08 9.76 17.83
C PHE A 539 -30.47 9.16 17.77
N ARG A 540 -30.98 9.04 16.55
CA ARG A 540 -32.23 8.38 16.19
C ARG A 540 -31.94 7.28 15.21
N PHE A 541 -32.67 6.18 15.32
CA PHE A 541 -32.53 5.05 14.42
C PHE A 541 -33.87 4.35 14.15
N GLY A 542 -34.03 3.78 12.97
CA GLY A 542 -35.27 3.14 12.53
C GLY A 542 -35.48 3.31 11.03
N THR A 543 -36.74 3.30 10.58
CA THR A 543 -37.09 3.55 9.19
C THR A 543 -37.55 5.00 9.01
N ASN A 544 -36.90 5.75 8.11
CA ASN A 544 -37.17 7.17 7.85
C ASN A 544 -36.98 8.10 9.07
N VAL A 545 -35.77 8.15 9.64
CA VAL A 545 -35.49 8.91 10.89
C VAL A 545 -35.57 10.43 10.74
N MET A 546 -35.55 10.93 9.50
CA MET A 546 -35.64 12.35 9.16
C MET A 546 -37.08 12.84 8.90
N LEU A 547 -38.09 11.96 8.91
CA LEU A 547 -39.51 12.26 8.65
C LEU A 547 -40.40 11.78 9.82
N THR A 548 -41.73 11.78 9.67
CA THR A 548 -42.71 11.30 10.67
C THR A 548 -42.75 9.77 10.83
N GLY A 549 -41.62 9.08 10.60
CA GLY A 549 -41.49 7.62 10.72
C GLY A 549 -41.49 7.15 12.17
N SER A 550 -41.58 5.83 12.36
CA SER A 550 -41.34 5.20 13.67
C SER A 550 -39.84 5.09 13.91
N PHE A 551 -39.31 5.86 14.86
CA PHE A 551 -37.90 5.83 15.24
C PHE A 551 -37.75 5.48 16.72
N SER A 552 -36.63 4.85 17.04
CA SER A 552 -36.08 4.74 18.39
C SER A 552 -34.97 5.77 18.54
N GLU A 553 -34.64 6.12 19.78
CA GLU A 553 -33.63 7.13 20.06
C GLU A 553 -32.71 6.69 21.20
N GLY A 554 -31.51 7.24 21.18
CA GLY A 554 -30.50 7.01 22.18
C GLY A 554 -29.64 8.24 22.37
N GLY A 555 -29.05 8.36 23.55
CA GLY A 555 -28.03 9.36 23.76
C GLY A 555 -27.39 9.28 25.12
N TYR A 556 -26.27 9.97 25.25
CA TYR A 556 -25.60 10.17 26.52
C TYR A 556 -24.99 11.57 26.58
N VAL A 557 -24.87 12.08 27.80
CA VAL A 557 -24.12 13.29 28.11
C VAL A 557 -23.12 12.95 29.21
N ARG A 558 -21.88 13.39 29.04
CA ARG A 558 -20.78 13.25 29.98
C ARG A 558 -20.32 14.65 30.40
N ALA A 559 -20.10 14.82 31.69
CA ALA A 559 -19.49 16.00 32.28
C ALA A 559 -18.26 15.58 33.08
N GLU A 560 -17.14 16.25 32.88
CA GLU A 560 -15.89 16.03 33.60
C GLU A 560 -15.48 17.35 34.26
N LEU A 561 -15.22 17.32 35.57
CA LEU A 561 -14.72 18.45 36.35
C LEU A 561 -13.54 17.95 37.18
N GLY A 562 -12.33 18.19 36.68
CA GLY A 562 -11.11 17.68 37.29
C GLY A 562 -11.18 16.15 37.48
N PRO A 563 -11.14 15.63 38.72
CA PRO A 563 -11.18 14.20 38.96
C PRO A 563 -12.60 13.62 39.06
N VAL A 564 -13.65 14.43 38.93
CA VAL A 564 -15.05 13.97 38.95
C VAL A 564 -15.56 13.86 37.51
N LYS A 565 -16.13 12.71 37.16
CA LYS A 565 -16.82 12.46 35.89
C LYS A 565 -18.24 12.04 36.19
N ALA A 566 -19.21 12.59 35.51
CA ALA A 566 -20.59 12.15 35.57
C ALA A 566 -21.08 11.90 34.15
N ASN A 567 -21.97 10.93 33.99
CA ASN A 567 -22.74 10.79 32.76
C ASN A 567 -24.19 10.45 33.07
N TYR A 568 -25.05 10.86 32.15
CA TYR A 568 -26.42 10.40 32.04
C TYR A 568 -26.58 9.77 30.66
N ARG A 569 -27.32 8.66 30.58
CA ARG A 569 -27.58 7.93 29.34
C ARG A 569 -29.03 7.47 29.28
N GLY A 570 -29.57 7.43 28.08
CA GLY A 570 -30.84 6.81 27.78
C GLY A 570 -30.78 6.21 26.40
N LEU A 571 -30.77 4.89 26.31
CA LEU A 571 -30.62 4.13 25.07
C LEU A 571 -31.83 3.24 24.88
N ALA A 572 -32.52 3.38 23.75
CA ALA A 572 -33.60 2.46 23.37
C ALA A 572 -33.08 1.03 23.09
N PRO A 573 -33.95 0.01 23.13
CA PRO A 573 -33.64 -1.32 22.61
C PRO A 573 -33.15 -1.24 21.15
N GLY A 574 -32.12 -2.01 20.80
CA GLY A 574 -31.49 -1.97 19.47
C GLY A 574 -30.35 -0.95 19.30
N ALA A 575 -30.15 -0.03 20.26
CA ALA A 575 -29.12 1.01 20.18
C ALA A 575 -27.67 0.50 20.14
N ALA A 576 -27.39 -0.76 20.46
CA ALA A 576 -26.05 -1.35 20.35
C ALA A 576 -25.67 -1.66 18.89
N ASN A 577 -26.66 -1.75 18.01
CA ASN A 577 -26.48 -1.81 16.58
C ASN A 577 -27.66 -1.12 15.89
N PRO A 578 -27.74 0.22 15.97
CA PRO A 578 -28.95 0.98 15.71
C PRO A 578 -29.51 0.83 14.29
N ALA A 579 -28.72 0.37 13.32
CA ALA A 579 -29.19 0.15 11.95
C ALA A 579 -28.44 -0.96 11.19
N GLY A 580 -27.78 -1.91 11.88
CA GLY A 580 -26.82 -2.82 11.22
C GLY A 580 -25.45 -2.19 10.96
N LEU A 581 -25.27 -0.92 11.31
CA LEU A 581 -24.12 -0.08 10.94
C LEU A 581 -23.15 0.19 12.09
N SER A 582 -23.33 -0.43 13.26
CA SER A 582 -22.35 -0.42 14.36
C SER A 582 -22.46 -1.76 15.08
N LEU A 583 -21.57 -2.70 14.77
CA LEU A 583 -21.51 -4.03 15.40
C LEU A 583 -20.43 -4.10 16.48
N ASP A 584 -20.06 -2.94 17.04
CA ASP A 584 -18.93 -2.86 17.95
C ASP A 584 -19.26 -3.44 19.34
N ALA A 585 -18.43 -4.37 19.79
CA ALA A 585 -18.48 -4.91 21.14
C ALA A 585 -17.99 -3.87 22.17
N ASP A 586 -17.26 -2.83 21.75
CA ASP A 586 -16.67 -1.79 22.59
C ASP A 586 -17.59 -0.59 22.85
N ASN A 587 -18.86 -0.67 22.45
CA ASN A 587 -19.90 0.32 22.76
C ASN A 587 -19.86 0.76 24.24
N PRO A 588 -19.84 2.08 24.54
CA PRO A 588 -19.61 2.56 25.90
C PRO A 588 -20.72 2.16 26.89
N TYR A 589 -21.93 1.93 26.37
CA TYR A 589 -23.09 1.44 27.13
C TYR A 589 -23.91 0.47 26.26
N ARG A 590 -24.62 -0.48 26.90
CA ARG A 590 -25.44 -1.47 26.19
C ARG A 590 -26.79 -0.88 25.75
N ALA A 591 -27.44 -1.51 24.77
CA ALA A 591 -28.81 -1.18 24.37
C ALA A 591 -29.81 -1.34 25.52
N ALA A 592 -30.96 -0.66 25.42
CA ALA A 592 -32.05 -0.70 26.41
C ALA A 592 -31.61 -0.27 27.83
N GLN A 593 -30.69 0.69 27.95
CA GLN A 593 -30.21 1.18 29.24
C GLN A 593 -30.54 2.65 29.45
N ARG A 594 -31.22 2.95 30.56
CA ARG A 594 -31.39 4.32 31.09
C ARG A 594 -30.71 4.42 32.45
N GLY A 595 -30.03 5.54 32.72
CA GLY A 595 -29.32 5.68 33.99
C GLY A 595 -28.30 6.79 34.04
N PHE A 596 -27.63 6.91 35.18
CA PHE A 596 -26.51 7.81 35.36
C PHE A 596 -25.37 7.11 36.08
N THR A 597 -24.16 7.62 35.84
CA THR A 597 -22.95 7.17 36.52
C THR A 597 -22.19 8.38 37.00
N VAL A 598 -21.73 8.36 38.25
CA VAL A 598 -20.80 9.34 38.80
C VAL A 598 -19.54 8.61 39.23
N GLU A 599 -18.39 9.08 38.78
CA GLU A 599 -17.06 8.66 39.16
C GLU A 599 -16.31 9.84 39.77
N ALA A 600 -15.61 9.63 40.87
CA ALA A 600 -14.79 10.64 41.51
C ALA A 600 -13.45 10.04 41.93
N GLY A 601 -12.36 10.65 41.47
CA GLY A 601 -11.00 10.35 41.91
C GLY A 601 -10.50 11.35 42.96
N LEU A 602 -9.69 10.91 43.89
CA LEU A 602 -8.89 11.80 44.74
C LEU A 602 -7.47 11.22 44.89
N PRO A 603 -6.48 11.77 44.18
CA PRO A 603 -5.09 11.52 44.48
C PRO A 603 -4.72 12.33 45.74
N VAL A 604 -4.46 11.65 46.86
CA VAL A 604 -4.06 12.28 48.14
C VAL A 604 -2.80 11.60 48.64
N MET A 605 -1.69 12.34 48.70
CA MET A 605 -0.42 11.88 49.32
C MET A 605 0.05 10.50 48.82
N GLY A 606 -0.06 10.21 47.51
CA GLY A 606 0.34 8.92 46.91
C GLY A 606 -0.71 7.81 46.97
N LEU A 607 -1.86 8.07 47.60
CA LEU A 607 -3.07 7.23 47.55
C LEU A 607 -3.95 7.73 46.40
N ASN A 608 -4.43 6.81 45.56
CA ASN A 608 -5.43 7.07 44.53
C ASN A 608 -6.75 6.45 44.98
N LEU A 609 -7.65 7.27 45.51
CA LEU A 609 -9.00 6.84 45.85
C LEU A 609 -9.92 7.08 44.65
N GLY A 610 -10.77 6.10 44.35
CA GLY A 610 -11.82 6.21 43.34
C GLY A 610 -13.15 5.77 43.92
N LEU A 611 -14.20 6.55 43.65
CA LEU A 611 -15.57 6.19 43.95
C LEU A 611 -16.35 6.17 42.64
N LEU A 612 -17.21 5.19 42.46
CA LEU A 612 -18.08 5.09 41.32
C LEU A 612 -19.46 4.65 41.79
N TYR A 613 -20.48 5.45 41.50
CA TYR A 613 -21.88 5.09 41.69
C TYR A 613 -22.61 5.07 40.35
N ASN A 614 -23.29 3.97 40.03
CA ASN A 614 -24.08 3.80 38.82
C ASN A 614 -25.47 3.34 39.16
N VAL A 615 -26.46 3.95 38.53
CA VAL A 615 -27.87 3.59 38.64
C VAL A 615 -28.41 3.27 37.25
N GLN A 616 -29.10 2.15 37.14
CA GLN A 616 -29.90 1.75 35.99
C GLN A 616 -31.37 1.87 36.35
N MET A 617 -32.16 2.35 35.41
CA MET A 617 -33.60 2.57 35.53
C MET A 617 -34.31 1.74 34.47
N ASP A 618 -35.47 1.19 34.82
CA ASP A 618 -36.39 0.55 33.86
C ASP A 618 -37.00 1.62 32.92
N THR A 619 -37.70 1.16 31.89
CA THR A 619 -38.54 1.87 30.92
C THR A 619 -39.47 2.94 31.53
N THR A 620 -39.79 2.88 32.83
CA THR A 620 -40.59 3.88 33.55
C THR A 620 -39.70 4.79 34.41
N PHE A 621 -39.82 6.11 34.23
CA PHE A 621 -39.04 7.11 34.96
C PHE A 621 -39.31 7.02 36.47
N GLY A 622 -38.26 6.80 37.28
CA GLY A 622 -38.31 6.95 38.74
C GLY A 622 -38.12 5.69 39.59
N THR A 623 -38.10 4.49 39.00
CA THR A 623 -37.82 3.23 39.71
C THR A 623 -36.47 2.64 39.26
N PRO A 624 -35.43 2.65 40.13
CA PRO A 624 -34.17 1.98 39.84
C PRO A 624 -34.36 0.47 39.68
N SER A 625 -33.93 -0.09 38.55
CA SER A 625 -33.93 -1.54 38.31
C SER A 625 -32.62 -2.20 38.75
N ALA A 626 -31.51 -1.46 38.73
CA ALA A 626 -30.25 -1.90 39.33
C ALA A 626 -29.39 -0.71 39.80
N SER A 627 -28.54 -0.94 40.79
CA SER A 627 -27.55 0.04 41.22
C SER A 627 -26.23 -0.64 41.59
N ALA A 628 -25.12 0.07 41.42
CA ALA A 628 -23.81 -0.40 41.81
C ALA A 628 -22.98 0.74 42.40
N PHE A 629 -22.38 0.48 43.54
CA PHE A 629 -21.38 1.32 44.18
C PHE A 629 -20.04 0.60 44.17
N ARG A 630 -18.98 1.27 43.75
CA ARG A 630 -17.61 0.78 43.75
C ARG A 630 -16.69 1.79 44.42
N ALA A 631 -15.88 1.29 45.34
CA ALA A 631 -14.72 2.01 45.85
C ALA A 631 -13.45 1.33 45.33
N THR A 632 -12.47 2.13 44.91
CA THR A 632 -11.13 1.67 44.54
C THR A 632 -10.07 2.41 45.33
N LEU A 633 -9.00 1.70 45.65
CA LEU A 633 -7.80 2.22 46.25
C LEU A 633 -6.62 1.78 45.40
N GLY A 634 -5.73 2.71 45.06
CA GLY A 634 -4.41 2.44 44.52
C GLY A 634 -3.35 3.09 45.39
N LEU A 635 -2.30 2.36 45.75
CA LEU A 635 -1.22 2.87 46.58
C LEU A 635 0.11 2.42 45.98
N GLY A 636 0.93 3.38 45.56
CA GLY A 636 2.32 3.13 45.24
C GLY A 636 3.10 2.88 46.53
N LEU A 637 3.78 1.74 46.60
CA LEU A 637 4.60 1.36 47.75
C LEU A 637 6.09 1.47 47.36
N PRO A 638 7.01 1.60 48.33
CA PRO A 638 8.44 1.57 48.06
C PRO A 638 8.86 0.27 47.35
N ALA A 639 10.05 0.32 46.77
CA ALA A 639 10.73 -0.83 46.19
C ALA A 639 9.99 -1.52 45.02
N GLY A 640 9.31 -0.76 44.17
CA GLY A 640 8.59 -1.26 42.99
C GLY A 640 7.25 -1.95 43.29
N PHE A 641 6.75 -1.88 44.53
CA PHE A 641 5.47 -2.46 44.88
C PHE A 641 4.28 -1.52 44.61
N ASN A 642 3.11 -2.09 44.28
CA ASN A 642 1.85 -1.37 44.14
C ASN A 642 0.71 -2.21 44.72
N LEU A 643 -0.09 -1.62 45.60
CA LEU A 643 -1.32 -2.21 46.09
C LEU A 643 -2.52 -1.57 45.40
N SER A 644 -3.38 -2.41 44.83
CA SER A 644 -4.68 -2.00 44.33
C SER A 644 -5.78 -2.78 45.04
N ALA A 645 -6.85 -2.13 45.44
CA ALA A 645 -8.01 -2.78 46.03
C ALA A 645 -9.29 -2.20 45.44
N ARG A 646 -10.33 -3.02 45.40
CA ARG A 646 -11.65 -2.67 44.89
C ARG A 646 -12.69 -3.37 45.73
N ALA A 647 -13.71 -2.63 46.15
CA ALA A 647 -14.91 -3.17 46.76
C ALA A 647 -16.11 -2.70 45.94
N THR A 648 -17.00 -3.62 45.61
CA THR A 648 -18.20 -3.35 44.83
C THR A 648 -19.41 -3.93 45.55
N LEU A 649 -20.45 -3.12 45.70
CA LEU A 649 -21.77 -3.51 46.17
C LEU A 649 -22.77 -3.23 45.04
N ALA A 650 -23.57 -4.21 44.67
CA ALA A 650 -24.61 -4.03 43.66
C ALA A 650 -25.96 -4.56 44.14
N SER A 651 -27.03 -3.97 43.64
CA SER A 651 -28.42 -4.38 43.85
C SER A 651 -29.14 -4.47 42.51
N ALA A 652 -30.02 -5.44 42.33
CA ALA A 652 -30.88 -5.55 41.13
C ALA A 652 -32.28 -6.02 41.53
N THR A 653 -33.31 -5.66 40.75
CA THR A 653 -34.69 -6.15 40.89
C THR A 653 -34.93 -7.44 40.10
N VAL A 654 -36.04 -8.14 40.36
CA VAL A 654 -36.41 -9.39 39.67
C VAL A 654 -36.36 -9.21 38.15
N GLY A 655 -35.69 -10.13 37.44
CA GLY A 655 -35.63 -10.13 35.97
C GLY A 655 -34.59 -9.21 35.34
N GLU A 656 -33.82 -8.47 36.16
CA GLU A 656 -32.84 -7.47 35.70
C GLU A 656 -31.39 -7.91 35.97
N TRP A 657 -30.47 -7.65 35.05
CA TRP A 657 -29.07 -8.07 35.21
C TRP A 657 -28.27 -7.07 36.05
N PHE A 658 -27.34 -7.57 36.88
CA PHE A 658 -26.32 -6.69 37.47
C PHE A 658 -25.51 -6.00 36.35
N PRO A 659 -25.12 -4.73 36.49
CA PRO A 659 -24.45 -4.03 35.40
C PRO A 659 -23.08 -4.66 35.08
N ALA A 660 -22.86 -5.01 33.80
CA ALA A 660 -21.69 -5.73 33.31
C ALA A 660 -20.35 -5.04 33.64
N THR A 661 -20.35 -3.71 33.71
CA THR A 661 -19.20 -2.86 34.10
C THR A 661 -18.62 -3.21 35.48
N TYR A 662 -19.35 -4.01 36.28
CA TYR A 662 -19.02 -4.37 37.65
C TYR A 662 -18.54 -5.80 37.89
N ASN A 663 -18.25 -6.55 36.83
CA ASN A 663 -17.69 -7.92 36.90
C ASN A 663 -18.65 -8.95 37.54
N PHE A 664 -19.96 -8.74 37.37
CA PHE A 664 -21.02 -9.72 37.66
C PHE A 664 -21.53 -10.38 36.36
N ALA A 665 -20.71 -10.40 35.31
CA ALA A 665 -21.09 -10.89 33.99
C ALA A 665 -21.61 -12.35 34.06
N GLY A 666 -22.70 -12.63 33.36
CA GLY A 666 -23.30 -13.96 33.32
C GLY A 666 -24.10 -14.37 34.56
N VAL A 667 -24.28 -13.47 35.54
CA VAL A 667 -25.16 -13.71 36.70
C VAL A 667 -26.54 -13.10 36.42
N PRO A 668 -27.58 -13.93 36.21
CA PRO A 668 -28.95 -13.43 36.10
C PRO A 668 -29.33 -12.63 37.35
N GLY A 669 -30.24 -11.69 37.19
CA GLY A 669 -30.86 -11.00 38.32
C GLY A 669 -31.48 -11.92 39.37
N PRO A 670 -31.90 -11.34 40.49
CA PRO A 670 -32.70 -12.03 41.51
C PRO A 670 -33.78 -12.93 40.88
N ALA A 671 -33.88 -14.17 41.35
CA ALA A 671 -35.04 -15.03 41.07
C ALA A 671 -36.25 -14.65 41.96
N GLY A 672 -36.05 -13.81 42.99
CA GLY A 672 -37.05 -13.30 43.95
C GLY A 672 -36.89 -11.80 44.24
N ALA A 673 -37.48 -11.27 45.32
CA ALA A 673 -37.40 -9.83 45.67
C ALA A 673 -35.94 -9.34 45.76
N THR A 674 -35.68 -8.09 45.37
CA THR A 674 -34.37 -7.42 45.22
C THR A 674 -33.19 -8.07 45.98
N ASP A 675 -32.18 -8.53 45.24
CA ASP A 675 -30.98 -9.17 45.79
C ASP A 675 -29.75 -8.25 45.75
N TYR A 676 -28.80 -8.53 46.64
CA TYR A 676 -27.53 -7.81 46.78
C TYR A 676 -26.35 -8.73 46.46
N ALA A 677 -25.35 -8.19 45.76
CA ALA A 677 -24.09 -8.87 45.49
C ALA A 677 -22.91 -8.02 45.99
N THR A 678 -21.92 -8.66 46.59
CA THR A 678 -20.67 -8.01 46.98
C THR A 678 -19.48 -8.66 46.29
N ALA A 679 -18.55 -7.84 45.84
CA ALA A 679 -17.29 -8.29 45.27
C ALA A 679 -16.14 -7.44 45.83
N ILE A 680 -15.19 -8.08 46.50
CA ILE A 680 -13.97 -7.46 46.99
C ILE A 680 -12.80 -8.08 46.23
N SER A 681 -11.86 -7.26 45.80
CA SER A 681 -10.61 -7.74 45.21
C SER A 681 -9.45 -6.88 45.68
N ALA A 682 -8.33 -7.50 46.02
CA ALA A 682 -7.09 -6.82 46.35
C ALA A 682 -5.94 -7.46 45.58
N THR A 683 -5.08 -6.65 45.00
CA THR A 683 -3.93 -7.09 44.21
C THR A 683 -2.69 -6.31 44.63
N LEU A 684 -1.68 -7.02 45.11
CA LEU A 684 -0.35 -6.50 45.36
C LEU A 684 0.57 -6.93 44.20
N LYS A 685 1.22 -5.97 43.55
CA LYS A 685 2.17 -6.20 42.45
C LYS A 685 3.55 -5.71 42.82
N HIS A 686 4.58 -6.38 42.33
CA HIS A 686 5.96 -5.92 42.29
C HIS A 686 6.38 -5.79 40.83
N ASP A 687 6.83 -4.62 40.43
CA ASP A 687 7.38 -4.34 39.10
C ASP A 687 8.91 -4.49 39.12
N GLY A 688 9.41 -5.55 38.48
CA GLY A 688 10.84 -5.85 38.41
C GLY A 688 11.64 -4.91 37.51
N ALA A 689 10.97 -4.16 36.63
CA ALA A 689 11.60 -3.18 35.75
C ALA A 689 11.79 -1.81 36.42
N ALA A 690 11.07 -1.54 37.52
CA ALA A 690 11.18 -0.29 38.24
C ALA A 690 12.62 0.01 38.70
N GLN A 691 13.06 1.27 38.66
CA GLN A 691 14.42 1.67 39.02
C GLN A 691 14.78 1.29 40.46
N ASN A 692 13.83 1.35 41.38
CA ASN A 692 13.98 1.00 42.78
C ASN A 692 13.43 -0.40 43.12
N ALA A 693 13.14 -1.27 42.13
CA ALA A 693 12.59 -2.60 42.35
C ALA A 693 13.37 -3.36 43.44
N PHE A 694 12.64 -4.00 44.36
CA PHE A 694 13.24 -4.82 45.42
C PHE A 694 14.08 -5.97 44.86
N VAL A 695 13.56 -6.63 43.82
CA VAL A 695 14.29 -7.65 43.03
C VAL A 695 14.22 -7.30 41.55
N LYS A 696 15.34 -6.89 40.96
CA LYS A 696 15.41 -6.56 39.54
C LYS A 696 15.05 -7.74 38.66
N GLY A 697 14.19 -7.50 37.66
CA GLY A 697 13.75 -8.52 36.72
C GLY A 697 12.68 -9.49 37.24
N LEU A 698 12.26 -9.38 38.51
CA LEU A 698 11.15 -10.16 39.08
C LEU A 698 9.84 -9.38 39.01
N ASN A 699 8.87 -9.87 38.27
CA ASN A 699 7.48 -9.43 38.36
C ASN A 699 6.72 -10.41 39.25
N LEU A 700 6.00 -9.91 40.25
CA LEU A 700 5.20 -10.73 41.15
C LEU A 700 3.82 -10.09 41.31
N THR A 701 2.77 -10.90 41.30
CA THR A 701 1.41 -10.49 41.59
C THR A 701 0.79 -11.46 42.59
N LEU A 702 0.25 -10.92 43.67
CA LEU A 702 -0.63 -11.61 44.61
C LEU A 702 -2.01 -10.96 44.49
N ALA A 703 -3.03 -11.75 44.17
CA ALA A 703 -4.40 -11.30 44.00
C ALA A 703 -5.34 -12.12 44.89
N TYR A 704 -6.24 -11.44 45.58
CA TYR A 704 -7.32 -12.01 46.35
C TYR A 704 -8.63 -11.50 45.80
N THR A 705 -9.62 -12.38 45.69
CA THR A 705 -10.98 -12.04 45.30
C THR A 705 -11.95 -12.69 46.27
N ASN A 706 -12.98 -11.95 46.67
CA ASN A 706 -14.14 -12.49 47.37
C ASN A 706 -15.37 -12.07 46.56
N ARG A 707 -16.24 -13.03 46.27
CA ARG A 707 -17.54 -12.79 45.63
C ARG A 707 -18.61 -13.44 46.47
N THR A 708 -19.49 -12.65 47.07
CA THR A 708 -20.62 -13.19 47.82
C THR A 708 -21.89 -13.06 46.97
N LEU A 709 -22.42 -14.21 46.55
CA LEU A 709 -23.71 -14.38 45.88
C LEU A 709 -24.67 -15.17 46.81
N LEU A 710 -25.95 -15.28 46.44
CA LEU A 710 -26.97 -16.09 47.17
C LEU A 710 -26.59 -17.56 47.42
N GLY A 711 -25.52 -18.07 46.79
CA GLY A 711 -24.97 -19.42 46.99
C GLY A 711 -23.82 -19.53 47.99
N GLY A 712 -23.43 -18.44 48.67
CA GLY A 712 -22.28 -18.39 49.60
C GLY A 712 -21.08 -17.60 49.06
N PRO A 713 -20.06 -17.33 49.89
CA PRO A 713 -18.86 -16.63 49.46
C PRO A 713 -18.03 -17.56 48.56
N ASN A 714 -17.55 -17.06 47.43
CA ASN A 714 -16.50 -17.70 46.66
C ASN A 714 -15.22 -16.87 46.81
N ASP A 715 -14.28 -17.39 47.60
CA ASP A 715 -12.98 -16.77 47.86
C ASP A 715 -11.95 -17.34 46.89
N GLY A 716 -11.26 -16.47 46.15
CA GLY A 716 -10.17 -16.85 45.26
C GLY A 716 -8.84 -16.23 45.69
N LEU A 717 -7.76 -16.95 45.45
CA LEU A 717 -6.39 -16.51 45.69
C LEU A 717 -5.50 -16.90 44.52
N ALA A 718 -4.77 -15.94 43.97
CA ALA A 718 -3.77 -16.19 42.94
C ALA A 718 -2.44 -15.55 43.34
N ALA A 719 -1.35 -16.31 43.20
CA ALA A 719 0.02 -15.82 43.35
C ALA A 719 0.81 -16.26 42.12
N TYR A 720 1.30 -15.30 41.34
CA TYR A 720 2.02 -15.60 40.11
C TYR A 720 3.08 -14.56 39.82
N GLY A 721 4.09 -14.94 39.06
CA GLY A 721 5.16 -14.05 38.70
C GLY A 721 6.04 -14.61 37.61
N ASP A 722 6.86 -13.73 37.07
CA ASP A 722 7.88 -14.06 36.10
C ASP A 722 9.21 -13.41 36.48
N PHE A 723 10.30 -14.08 36.14
CA PHE A 723 11.66 -13.59 36.33
C PHE A 723 12.44 -13.77 35.04
N GLY A 724 13.11 -12.74 34.54
CA GLY A 724 13.81 -12.81 33.27
C GLY A 724 15.12 -12.04 33.21
N GLY A 725 15.90 -12.32 32.17
CA GLY A 725 17.13 -11.59 31.84
C GLY A 725 18.35 -11.98 32.69
N LEU A 726 18.41 -13.21 33.20
CA LEU A 726 19.57 -13.69 33.95
C LEU A 726 20.60 -14.29 33.00
N ALA A 727 21.73 -13.61 32.82
CA ALA A 727 22.89 -14.13 32.09
C ALA A 727 23.93 -14.71 33.06
N LEU A 728 24.20 -16.01 32.95
CA LEU A 728 25.19 -16.77 33.72
C LEU A 728 26.32 -17.22 32.78
N GLY A 729 27.08 -16.25 32.27
CA GLY A 729 28.11 -16.48 31.27
C GLY A 729 27.48 -16.90 29.93
N PRO A 730 27.82 -18.07 29.35
CA PRO A 730 27.22 -18.52 28.10
C PRO A 730 25.77 -18.97 28.26
N LEU A 731 25.34 -19.33 29.47
CA LEU A 731 23.96 -19.73 29.78
C LEU A 731 23.11 -18.48 30.03
N SER A 732 21.97 -18.36 29.34
CA SER A 732 20.93 -17.39 29.63
C SER A 732 19.67 -18.07 30.14
N VAL A 733 19.03 -17.46 31.14
CA VAL A 733 17.66 -17.76 31.54
C VAL A 733 16.83 -16.56 31.15
N ASP A 734 16.12 -16.70 30.05
CA ASP A 734 15.36 -15.62 29.43
C ASP A 734 14.09 -15.33 30.23
N LYS A 735 13.40 -16.40 30.68
CA LYS A 735 12.18 -16.28 31.45
C LYS A 735 11.92 -17.52 32.32
N VAL A 736 11.58 -17.30 33.58
CA VAL A 736 11.02 -18.26 34.53
C VAL A 736 9.63 -17.77 34.89
N ILE A 737 8.65 -18.66 34.92
CA ILE A 737 7.29 -18.34 35.39
C ILE A 737 6.87 -19.29 36.50
N PHE A 738 6.02 -18.80 37.38
CA PHE A 738 5.29 -19.61 38.33
C PHE A 738 3.90 -19.02 38.56
N ARG A 739 2.96 -19.88 38.91
CA ARG A 739 1.59 -19.51 39.22
C ARG A 739 0.97 -20.57 40.13
N TYR A 740 0.31 -20.07 41.17
CA TYR A 740 -0.70 -20.76 41.94
C TYR A 740 -1.99 -19.96 41.83
N ASN A 741 -3.10 -20.61 41.54
CA ASN A 741 -4.42 -20.00 41.51
C ASN A 741 -5.44 -20.97 42.11
N ASP A 742 -6.13 -20.56 43.15
CA ASP A 742 -7.29 -21.24 43.71
C ASP A 742 -8.50 -20.35 43.48
N SER A 743 -9.44 -20.83 42.67
CA SER A 743 -10.65 -20.08 42.32
C SER A 743 -11.78 -20.23 43.34
N ASN A 744 -11.64 -21.14 44.31
CA ASN A 744 -12.59 -21.35 45.40
C ASN A 744 -11.93 -22.01 46.63
N LEU A 745 -11.41 -21.18 47.53
CA LEU A 745 -10.77 -21.61 48.79
C LEU A 745 -11.70 -22.42 49.70
N GLN A 746 -13.02 -22.36 49.52
CA GLN A 746 -13.98 -23.13 50.32
C GLN A 746 -14.19 -24.55 49.78
N ASN A 747 -13.82 -24.81 48.53
CA ASN A 747 -13.83 -26.13 47.92
C ASN A 747 -12.51 -26.41 47.20
N ALA A 748 -11.46 -26.63 47.99
CA ALA A 748 -10.11 -26.89 47.52
C ALA A 748 -9.98 -28.06 46.52
N ALA A 749 -10.98 -28.95 46.44
CA ALA A 749 -10.99 -30.10 45.53
C ALA A 749 -11.29 -29.75 44.07
N VAL A 750 -11.71 -28.52 43.76
CA VAL A 750 -12.06 -28.09 42.40
C VAL A 750 -11.49 -26.70 42.13
N GLY A 751 -10.59 -26.59 41.15
CA GLY A 751 -10.15 -25.29 40.62
C GLY A 751 -8.81 -24.75 41.13
N GLN A 752 -8.02 -25.56 41.85
CA GLN A 752 -6.60 -25.25 42.13
C GLN A 752 -5.74 -25.51 40.91
N THR A 753 -5.00 -24.48 40.48
CA THR A 753 -4.13 -24.48 39.31
C THR A 753 -2.70 -24.16 39.73
N LEU A 754 -1.78 -25.06 39.39
CA LEU A 754 -0.34 -24.86 39.48
C LEU A 754 0.21 -24.77 38.06
N LYS A 755 1.05 -23.77 37.80
CA LYS A 755 1.74 -23.62 36.52
C LYS A 755 3.16 -23.13 36.77
N GLY A 756 4.10 -23.64 36.00
CA GLY A 756 5.51 -23.27 36.08
C GLY A 756 6.21 -23.51 34.76
N GLY A 757 7.28 -22.77 34.52
CA GLY A 757 8.01 -22.90 33.26
C GLY A 757 9.32 -22.14 33.25
N ILE A 758 10.25 -22.59 32.42
CA ILE A 758 11.57 -22.01 32.24
C ILE A 758 11.88 -21.98 30.74
N ARG A 759 12.39 -20.85 30.26
CA ARG A 759 12.91 -20.65 28.90
C ARG A 759 14.29 -20.01 29.02
N GLY A 760 15.23 -20.50 28.22
CA GLY A 760 16.59 -19.98 28.18
C GLY A 760 17.39 -20.54 27.02
N GLY A 761 18.69 -20.27 27.03
CA GLY A 761 19.59 -20.74 25.99
C GLY A 761 21.04 -20.79 26.42
N LEU A 762 21.88 -21.37 25.57
CA LEU A 762 23.32 -21.44 25.73
C LEU A 762 23.97 -20.86 24.47
N SER A 763 24.64 -19.72 24.59
CA SER A 763 25.41 -19.12 23.50
C SER A 763 26.81 -19.70 23.45
N LEU A 764 27.19 -20.26 22.31
CA LEU A 764 28.51 -20.81 22.03
C LEU A 764 29.21 -20.00 20.93
N ALA A 765 29.04 -18.67 20.95
CA ALA A 765 29.52 -17.75 19.92
C ALA A 765 31.04 -17.83 19.63
N GLY A 766 31.84 -18.36 20.56
CA GLY A 766 33.28 -18.59 20.36
C GLY A 766 33.63 -19.83 19.54
N LEU A 767 32.66 -20.67 19.16
CA LEU A 767 32.86 -21.83 18.30
C LEU A 767 32.57 -21.49 16.82
N PRO A 768 33.16 -22.23 15.87
CA PRO A 768 32.84 -22.07 14.44
C PRO A 768 31.32 -22.14 14.18
N LEU A 769 30.82 -21.27 13.29
CA LEU A 769 29.40 -21.10 12.95
C LEU A 769 28.53 -20.44 14.03
N ALA A 770 29.13 -19.99 15.14
CA ALA A 770 28.46 -19.35 16.28
C ALA A 770 27.18 -20.10 16.73
N PRO A 771 27.28 -21.39 17.12
CA PRO A 771 26.12 -22.16 17.54
C PRO A 771 25.52 -21.59 18.83
N SER A 772 24.23 -21.80 18.99
CA SER A 772 23.49 -21.51 20.21
C SER A 772 22.40 -22.56 20.40
N LEU A 773 22.17 -22.94 21.65
CA LEU A 773 21.07 -23.81 22.03
C LEU A 773 19.96 -22.97 22.66
N THR A 774 18.72 -23.34 22.41
CA THR A 774 17.54 -22.77 23.09
C THR A 774 16.76 -23.91 23.72
N GLY A 775 16.18 -23.69 24.89
CA GLY A 775 15.36 -24.68 25.60
C GLY A 775 14.19 -24.01 26.28
N GLU A 776 13.05 -24.69 26.27
CA GLU A 776 11.86 -24.25 26.97
C GLU A 776 11.06 -25.43 27.53
N VAL A 777 10.45 -25.22 28.68
CA VAL A 777 9.49 -26.15 29.29
C VAL A 777 8.46 -25.34 30.07
N ALA A 778 7.18 -25.68 29.93
CA ALA A 778 6.09 -25.13 30.71
C ALA A 778 5.13 -26.27 31.06
N TYR A 779 4.73 -26.34 32.32
CA TYR A 779 3.82 -27.34 32.85
C TYR A 779 2.68 -26.65 33.59
N ARG A 780 1.50 -27.24 33.48
CA ARG A 780 0.30 -26.80 34.17
C ARG A 780 -0.49 -28.01 34.64
N GLU A 781 -1.01 -27.92 35.86
CA GLU A 781 -1.95 -28.86 36.44
C GLU A 781 -3.09 -28.09 37.09
N THR A 782 -4.33 -28.47 36.78
CA THR A 782 -5.50 -28.05 37.56
C THR A 782 -6.22 -29.26 38.08
N GLN A 783 -6.38 -29.30 39.40
CA GLN A 783 -7.04 -30.42 40.09
C GLN A 783 -8.42 -30.69 39.50
N ALA A 784 -8.70 -31.97 39.26
CA ALA A 784 -9.95 -32.49 38.69
C ALA A 784 -10.34 -31.95 37.30
N THR A 785 -9.48 -31.15 36.64
CA THR A 785 -9.76 -30.56 35.31
C THR A 785 -8.83 -31.11 34.23
N GLY A 786 -7.50 -31.09 34.47
CA GLY A 786 -6.55 -31.58 33.49
C GLY A 786 -5.12 -31.06 33.65
N THR A 787 -4.21 -31.56 32.83
CA THR A 787 -2.80 -31.18 32.79
C THR A 787 -2.39 -30.76 31.39
N GLU A 788 -1.45 -29.83 31.29
CA GLU A 788 -0.79 -29.43 30.04
C GLU A 788 0.74 -29.46 30.24
N LEU A 789 1.47 -29.91 29.23
CA LEU A 789 2.94 -29.87 29.20
C LEU A 789 3.38 -29.41 27.82
N LYS A 790 4.20 -28.36 27.77
CA LYS A 790 4.93 -27.91 26.59
C LYS A 790 6.42 -28.03 26.87
N TYR A 791 7.18 -28.54 25.92
CA TYR A 791 8.65 -28.43 25.95
C TYR A 791 9.21 -28.33 24.54
N GLY A 792 10.37 -27.70 24.42
CA GLY A 792 11.05 -27.51 23.15
C GLY A 792 12.54 -27.28 23.32
N PHE A 793 13.30 -27.69 22.32
CA PHE A 793 14.74 -27.43 22.23
C PHE A 793 15.10 -27.03 20.81
N GLY A 794 16.09 -26.16 20.68
CA GLY A 794 16.54 -25.63 19.40
C GLY A 794 18.05 -25.53 19.32
N LEU A 795 18.58 -25.70 18.13
CA LEU A 795 19.98 -25.48 17.77
C LEU A 795 20.00 -24.45 16.63
N LYS A 796 20.66 -23.32 16.87
CA LYS A 796 20.78 -22.22 15.91
C LYS A 796 22.24 -21.94 15.62
N PHE A 797 22.60 -21.93 14.35
CA PHE A 797 23.89 -21.49 13.83
C PHE A 797 23.75 -20.05 13.33
N GLY A 798 24.40 -19.11 14.01
CA GLY A 798 24.34 -17.68 13.67
C GLY A 798 25.11 -17.29 12.40
N GLN A 799 26.00 -18.17 11.93
CA GLN A 799 26.78 -18.01 10.70
C GLN A 799 26.86 -19.35 9.96
N PHE A 800 25.87 -19.65 9.12
CA PHE A 800 25.76 -20.91 8.40
C PHE A 800 26.08 -20.70 6.91
N LEU A 801 27.00 -21.45 6.32
CA LEU A 801 27.45 -21.34 4.91
C LEU A 801 28.16 -20.03 4.51
N PHE A 802 27.58 -18.86 4.80
CA PHE A 802 28.11 -17.54 4.45
C PHE A 802 27.61 -16.45 5.42
N ASP A 803 28.14 -15.24 5.29
CA ASP A 803 27.74 -14.10 6.13
C ASP A 803 26.23 -13.85 6.06
N LYS A 804 25.62 -13.48 7.21
CA LYS A 804 24.17 -13.22 7.38
C LYS A 804 23.23 -14.40 7.08
N SER A 805 23.78 -15.59 6.85
CA SER A 805 22.99 -16.80 6.73
C SER A 805 22.88 -17.48 8.10
N VAL A 806 21.65 -17.79 8.50
CA VAL A 806 21.30 -18.36 9.80
C VAL A 806 20.53 -19.65 9.55
N PHE A 807 20.92 -20.73 10.24
CA PHE A 807 20.20 -22.00 10.19
C PHE A 807 19.76 -22.38 11.60
N GLU A 808 18.47 -22.63 11.78
CA GLU A 808 17.87 -22.99 13.06
C GLU A 808 17.07 -24.27 12.88
N VAL A 809 17.26 -25.24 13.78
CA VAL A 809 16.43 -26.43 13.90
C VAL A 809 15.85 -26.45 15.29
N LYS A 810 14.53 -26.58 15.44
CA LYS A 810 13.92 -26.87 16.75
C LYS A 810 13.00 -28.06 16.69
N ALA A 811 12.88 -28.70 17.83
CA ALA A 811 11.95 -29.78 18.08
C ALA A 811 11.17 -29.44 19.35
N ALA A 812 9.87 -29.67 19.33
CA ALA A 812 9.02 -29.37 20.48
C ALA A 812 7.83 -30.32 20.54
N ALA A 813 7.19 -30.37 21.70
CA ALA A 813 5.95 -31.09 21.90
C ALA A 813 5.05 -30.36 22.88
N TYR A 814 3.77 -30.57 22.69
CA TYR A 814 2.68 -30.16 23.55
C TYR A 814 1.81 -31.39 23.84
N SER A 815 1.41 -31.58 25.08
CA SER A 815 0.49 -32.64 25.48
C SER A 815 -0.51 -32.13 26.49
N ALA A 816 -1.76 -32.58 26.39
CA ALA A 816 -2.82 -32.26 27.32
C ALA A 816 -3.59 -33.52 27.74
N THR A 817 -4.12 -33.51 28.96
CA THR A 817 -5.01 -34.58 29.49
C THR A 817 -6.21 -33.93 30.15
N GLY A 818 -7.42 -34.41 29.88
CA GLY A 818 -8.66 -33.79 30.38
C GLY A 818 -9.07 -32.50 29.66
N LEU A 819 -8.30 -32.08 28.64
CA LEU A 819 -8.56 -30.88 27.84
C LEU A 819 -8.57 -31.23 26.35
N GLN A 820 -9.40 -30.54 25.56
CA GLN A 820 -9.35 -30.65 24.10
C GLN A 820 -8.12 -29.94 23.56
N ILE A 821 -7.48 -30.53 22.55
CA ILE A 821 -6.63 -29.75 21.66
C ILE A 821 -7.59 -29.07 20.68
N THR A 822 -7.89 -27.81 20.95
CA THR A 822 -8.90 -27.01 20.24
C THR A 822 -8.41 -26.59 18.84
N PRO A 823 -9.33 -26.39 17.88
CA PRO A 823 -9.00 -26.04 16.50
C PRO A 823 -8.17 -24.76 16.35
N ALA A 824 -7.49 -24.70 15.22
CA ALA A 824 -6.66 -23.61 14.75
C ALA A 824 -7.25 -22.19 14.97
N GLY A 825 -6.46 -21.27 15.52
CA GLY A 825 -6.76 -19.83 15.59
C GLY A 825 -7.65 -19.35 16.75
N THR A 826 -8.12 -20.25 17.63
CA THR A 826 -8.98 -19.87 18.78
C THR A 826 -8.20 -19.59 20.07
N ASP A 827 -7.04 -20.23 20.26
CA ASP A 827 -6.23 -20.11 21.47
C ASP A 827 -4.89 -19.42 21.16
N THR A 828 -4.49 -18.46 21.99
CA THR A 828 -3.18 -17.81 21.89
C THR A 828 -2.15 -18.53 22.78
N ASP A 829 -0.88 -18.61 22.38
CA ASP A 829 0.18 -19.18 23.22
C ASP A 829 0.32 -18.38 24.54
N LYS A 830 -0.11 -19.00 25.63
CA LYS A 830 0.01 -18.48 27.01
C LYS A 830 1.02 -19.27 27.82
N ALA A 831 1.84 -20.11 27.22
CA ALA A 831 2.72 -21.03 27.96
C ALA A 831 3.66 -20.30 28.93
N PHE A 832 4.17 -19.13 28.53
CA PHE A 832 5.07 -18.27 29.32
C PHE A 832 4.41 -16.98 29.82
N ASP A 833 3.08 -16.96 29.88
CA ASP A 833 2.29 -15.90 30.53
C ASP A 833 1.92 -16.35 31.95
N ALA A 834 2.54 -15.72 32.97
CA ALA A 834 2.26 -16.01 34.37
C ALA A 834 0.85 -15.57 34.80
N GLY A 835 0.24 -14.62 34.09
CA GLY A 835 -1.11 -14.12 34.35
C GLY A 835 -2.22 -15.07 33.89
N ALA A 836 -1.92 -16.00 32.98
CA ALA A 836 -2.87 -16.97 32.44
C ALA A 836 -2.77 -18.33 33.13
N ASP A 837 -3.93 -18.93 33.45
CA ASP A 837 -4.03 -20.25 34.09
C ASP A 837 -3.60 -21.41 33.19
N HIS A 838 -3.83 -21.30 31.88
CA HIS A 838 -3.62 -22.35 30.89
C HIS A 838 -2.36 -22.09 30.05
N LEU A 839 -1.85 -23.11 29.37
CA LEU A 839 -0.83 -22.92 28.33
C LEU A 839 -1.51 -22.54 27.01
N TYR A 840 -2.59 -23.24 26.66
CA TYR A 840 -3.37 -22.93 25.47
C TYR A 840 -4.88 -23.10 25.68
N SER A 841 -5.36 -24.30 26.01
CA SER A 841 -6.80 -24.60 25.93
C SER A 841 -7.50 -24.53 27.29
N THR A 842 -8.70 -23.95 27.28
CA THR A 842 -9.63 -23.95 28.42
C THR A 842 -10.74 -25.00 28.29
N THR A 843 -10.80 -25.73 27.18
CA THR A 843 -11.95 -26.59 26.84
C THR A 843 -11.74 -28.00 27.38
N ALA A 844 -12.69 -28.52 28.16
CA ALA A 844 -12.62 -29.88 28.71
C ALA A 844 -12.70 -30.95 27.61
N GLY A 845 -11.87 -32.00 27.69
CA GLY A 845 -11.75 -32.96 26.60
C GLY A 845 -10.90 -34.21 26.85
N ALA A 846 -10.77 -35.02 25.80
CA ALA A 846 -10.08 -36.31 25.87
C ALA A 846 -8.55 -36.20 26.04
N GLY A 847 -7.96 -35.02 25.82
CA GLY A 847 -6.50 -34.87 25.77
C GLY A 847 -5.92 -35.24 24.41
N GLY A 848 -4.60 -35.10 24.28
CA GLY A 848 -3.86 -35.46 23.09
C GLY A 848 -2.39 -35.03 23.18
N VAL A 849 -1.60 -35.44 22.19
CA VAL A 849 -0.21 -35.01 22.01
C VAL A 849 -0.08 -34.38 20.64
N LEU A 850 0.74 -33.34 20.53
CA LEU A 850 1.18 -32.77 19.28
C LEU A 850 2.68 -32.52 19.41
N SER A 851 3.47 -33.04 18.49
CA SER A 851 4.91 -32.82 18.47
C SER A 851 5.40 -32.53 17.06
N GLY A 852 6.57 -31.92 16.96
CA GLY A 852 7.13 -31.61 15.66
C GLY A 852 8.58 -31.15 15.71
N VAL A 853 9.19 -31.17 14.53
CA VAL A 853 10.52 -30.65 14.25
C VAL A 853 10.41 -29.68 13.09
N TYR A 854 11.03 -28.51 13.22
CA TYR A 854 11.12 -27.55 12.14
C TYR A 854 12.55 -27.07 11.95
N ALA A 855 12.91 -26.83 10.70
CA ALA A 855 14.16 -26.23 10.30
C ALA A 855 13.88 -24.97 9.50
N THR A 856 14.54 -23.88 9.85
CA THR A 856 14.47 -22.60 9.16
C THR A 856 15.88 -22.19 8.74
N TRP A 857 16.05 -21.96 7.45
CA TRP A 857 17.21 -21.29 6.90
C TRP A 857 16.82 -19.87 6.50
N THR A 858 17.57 -18.87 6.97
CA THR A 858 17.33 -17.46 6.66
C THR A 858 18.59 -16.84 6.09
N TYR A 859 18.45 -16.09 5.00
CA TYR A 859 19.49 -15.27 4.42
C TYR A 859 18.91 -13.90 4.08
N TRP A 860 19.30 -12.87 4.83
CA TRP A 860 18.66 -11.55 4.78
C TRP A 860 17.14 -11.66 4.97
N ASP A 861 16.36 -11.17 4.00
CA ASP A 861 14.90 -11.16 4.01
C ASP A 861 14.29 -12.41 3.36
N LEU A 862 15.12 -13.35 2.89
CA LEU A 862 14.71 -14.65 2.36
C LEU A 862 14.77 -15.71 3.46
N SER A 863 13.67 -16.44 3.65
CA SER A 863 13.61 -17.55 4.59
C SER A 863 12.94 -18.78 3.97
N PHE A 864 13.55 -19.94 4.17
CA PHE A 864 12.99 -21.25 3.86
C PHE A 864 12.73 -21.98 5.17
N THR A 865 11.53 -22.52 5.32
CA THR A 865 11.15 -23.30 6.49
C THR A 865 10.56 -24.62 6.05
N TYR A 866 10.99 -25.69 6.71
CA TYR A 866 10.40 -27.01 6.56
C TYR A 866 10.08 -27.57 7.94
N GLY A 867 8.87 -28.09 8.13
CA GLY A 867 8.39 -28.62 9.40
C GLY A 867 7.70 -29.96 9.23
N LEU A 868 7.84 -30.82 10.23
CA LEU A 868 7.19 -32.11 10.34
C LEU A 868 6.51 -32.19 11.70
N PHE A 869 5.26 -32.64 11.71
CA PHE A 869 4.40 -32.67 12.88
C PHE A 869 3.64 -34.00 12.96
N SER A 870 3.29 -34.42 14.17
CA SER A 870 2.51 -35.63 14.42
C SER A 870 1.76 -35.55 15.75
N ASP A 871 0.68 -36.32 15.87
CA ASP A 871 -0.07 -36.50 17.11
C ASP A 871 0.59 -37.49 18.10
N GLN A 872 1.81 -37.94 17.79
CA GLN A 872 2.58 -38.85 18.63
C GLN A 872 3.60 -38.12 19.50
N PRO A 873 4.14 -38.76 20.56
CA PRO A 873 5.27 -38.22 21.32
C PRO A 873 6.49 -37.88 20.44
N LEU A 874 7.29 -36.90 20.85
CA LEU A 874 8.40 -36.41 20.02
C LEU A 874 9.43 -37.49 19.64
N GLY A 875 9.69 -38.46 20.52
CA GLY A 875 10.62 -39.57 20.23
C GLY A 875 10.14 -40.50 19.10
N THR A 876 8.84 -40.77 19.02
CA THR A 876 8.23 -41.55 17.93
C THR A 876 8.17 -40.74 16.63
N THR A 877 7.91 -39.43 16.72
CA THR A 877 7.95 -38.51 15.57
C THR A 877 9.34 -38.47 14.94
N LEU A 878 10.40 -38.32 15.74
CA LEU A 878 11.80 -38.35 15.29
C LEU A 878 12.16 -39.67 14.59
N SER A 879 11.61 -40.79 15.07
CA SER A 879 11.81 -42.11 14.46
C SER A 879 11.11 -42.23 13.09
N GLY A 880 10.01 -41.50 12.89
CA GLY A 880 9.28 -41.41 11.62
C GLY A 880 9.85 -40.43 10.58
N ILE A 881 10.76 -39.52 10.96
CA ILE A 881 11.33 -38.49 10.05
C ILE A 881 12.07 -39.11 8.84
N PHE A 882 12.64 -40.31 9.01
CA PHE A 882 13.37 -41.03 7.97
C PHE A 882 12.63 -42.28 7.44
N GLY A 883 11.36 -42.46 7.82
CA GLY A 883 10.54 -43.62 7.44
C GLY A 883 9.14 -43.23 6.95
N THR A 884 8.30 -44.22 6.63
CA THR A 884 6.89 -43.99 6.29
C THR A 884 6.13 -43.57 7.56
N PRO A 885 5.45 -42.41 7.59
CA PRO A 885 4.68 -42.00 8.76
C PRO A 885 3.60 -43.04 9.09
N THR A 886 3.45 -43.39 10.37
CA THR A 886 2.32 -44.19 10.86
C THR A 886 1.46 -43.30 11.76
N GLY A 887 0.15 -43.29 11.58
CA GLY A 887 -0.78 -42.40 12.33
C GLY A 887 -1.01 -41.03 11.67
N THR A 888 -1.48 -40.06 12.45
CA THR A 888 -1.77 -38.70 12.00
C THR A 888 -0.49 -37.86 11.97
N TYR A 889 -0.21 -37.25 10.82
CA TYR A 889 0.99 -36.44 10.58
C TYR A 889 0.67 -35.25 9.70
N GLY A 890 1.58 -34.27 9.70
CA GLY A 890 1.54 -33.15 8.77
C GLY A 890 2.94 -32.61 8.49
N ARG A 891 3.13 -32.16 7.27
CA ARG A 891 4.36 -31.58 6.76
C ARG A 891 4.06 -30.17 6.33
N VAL A 892 5.01 -29.27 6.53
CA VAL A 892 4.89 -27.87 6.20
C VAL A 892 6.13 -27.45 5.45
N PHE A 893 5.95 -26.77 4.34
CA PHE A 893 7.01 -26.06 3.67
C PHE A 893 6.59 -24.60 3.50
N ARG A 894 7.53 -23.68 3.74
CA ARG A 894 7.31 -22.24 3.54
C ARG A 894 8.55 -21.59 2.94
N ILE A 895 8.30 -20.73 1.96
CA ILE A 895 9.26 -19.75 1.46
C ILE A 895 8.66 -18.37 1.78
N ASN A 896 9.46 -17.47 2.32
CA ASN A 896 9.09 -16.08 2.51
C ASN A 896 10.23 -15.19 2.05
N TYR A 897 9.93 -14.19 1.23
CA TYR A 897 10.89 -13.22 0.74
C TYR A 897 10.28 -11.83 0.80
N THR A 898 10.98 -10.87 1.41
CA THR A 898 10.54 -9.47 1.45
C THR A 898 11.55 -8.60 0.74
N VAL A 899 11.11 -7.86 -0.27
CA VAL A 899 11.90 -6.81 -0.92
C VAL A 899 11.35 -5.48 -0.47
N ASN A 900 12.17 -4.67 0.19
CA ASN A 900 11.88 -3.27 0.46
C ASN A 900 12.54 -2.43 -0.64
N PHE A 901 11.82 -1.45 -1.18
CA PHE A 901 12.34 -0.53 -2.19
C PHE A 901 11.91 0.91 -1.90
#